data_AF-A0A7R9XVV7-F1
#
_entry.id   AF-A0A7R9XVV7-F1
#
_cell.length_a   1.000
_cell.length_b   1.000
_cell.length_c   1.000
_cell.angle_alpha   90.00
_cell.angle_beta   90.00
_cell.angle_gamma   90.00
#
_symmetry.space_group_name_H-M   'P 1'
#
loop_
_entity.id
_entity.type
_entity.pdbx_description
1 polymer ?
#
loop_
_entity_poly.entity_id
_entity_poly.type
_entity_poly.pdbx_seq_one_letter_code
_entity_poly.pdbx_strand_id
1 'polypeptide(L)'
;MGLEATAPTSTLPIAVLEAQGPPRPRVVSLSTTHTALLACHLDAGGVLVGVDTFSARDARCGPHVAGLPTFDPWAPDADAIAALRPDLVIVSYQVTADAMAAAKLSGANFETLHLPCPEGEGAIEQAYAQWRRMADITGAPWRGERLECDARARLREAKERVERAPGFAGSSCVLEFDPAGPYLGKSTSLVGSLLKTVGMLDNLADALASDSSYPHVAQADLETMDPTFYIVLHEGGPSVPQRVAERGRSMRCLDSGRVVRAFSPDAASQWTPDVVGLVESILAQLTYGPPPPGHTPPRTVCFLGAATEIVCELGLASALVGRSHECKEPASVCAALPQVSSPAFNAHCASPDIPRAGEELLKAGLARYEVDVEALAALAPELLVVQDACSVCAVTSADLERAAADHLGGCRILSLKPLVLDDVLDAPRSIGAAIGAADAGIALADSLRRRVEAVRTATSALSEPPVRAACLQWCSPLMGAGYWVPEMLAAAGAVSVTGEPGGGTPMITLDALVEEDPDVVVVMCCGYTLERALQDFSQYLADDPRWGSLRAVQAGRAFVADGDRFFNNSGPSVARSVELLAEMCYPGTFGDGGMVAGAYVALRDRGAAARRRQYPGQLVAAPRGGLSAETMATSCRSALIESMREAAARHPRAVVLLSGGVDTAAALEANASLPPSEAMELSSAVTVFASEAATDRPYAPLVAERHGLRHVVLDVRLDAVLEVIPACVRALETFDGMELRNAAAVMLGLREAKRLGATAVLTGDGADELLGGYSFVWGTDEPAWSQKRRDMASSMAFTTHALAAKLGMAAESPFLTSLFIRWALDRTSKRECVGEREVELSPTSGRVRHATGKLCLRDAFPESPSAWRRKDPIQLGSGSEGLPALLQSRTSEAEFEASRARALKEDGVRLRDAESLYYFEVFKSAFPGGLPGVERPGAGAPGACVACGYLLPPGANNFCRVCGEWPATGSGG
;
A
#
# COMPACT_ATOMS: atom_id res chain seq x y z
N MET A 1 51.12 1.91 14.22
CA MET A 1 50.81 2.55 15.51
C MET A 1 49.38 3.03 15.42
N GLY A 2 48.48 2.32 16.12
CA GLY A 2 47.04 2.51 16.00
C GLY A 2 46.55 3.74 16.75
N LEU A 3 45.41 4.24 16.30
CA LEU A 3 44.47 5.05 17.08
C LEU A 3 43.08 4.55 16.68
N GLU A 4 42.53 3.69 17.54
CA GLU A 4 41.12 3.30 17.54
C GLU A 4 40.29 4.54 17.91
N ALA A 5 39.32 4.90 17.06
CA ALA A 5 38.29 5.87 17.39
C ALA A 5 37.17 5.16 18.14
N THR A 6 37.27 5.17 19.48
CA THR A 6 36.16 4.82 20.36
C THR A 6 35.15 5.98 20.35
N ALA A 7 33.97 5.74 19.80
CA ALA A 7 32.82 6.63 19.99
C ALA A 7 32.41 6.59 21.48
N PRO A 8 32.12 7.73 22.12
CA PRO A 8 31.76 7.74 23.53
C PRO A 8 30.35 7.18 23.70
N THR A 9 30.25 5.98 24.28
CA THR A 9 29.03 5.49 24.92
C THR A 9 28.80 6.32 26.19
N SER A 10 28.05 7.42 26.09
CA SER A 10 27.44 8.04 27.28
C SER A 10 26.09 7.37 27.54
N THR A 11 26.13 6.23 28.23
CA THR A 11 24.98 5.72 28.98
C THR A 11 24.64 6.72 30.06
N LEU A 12 23.72 7.64 29.79
CA LEU A 12 22.94 8.28 30.84
C LEU A 12 21.71 7.40 31.07
N PRO A 13 21.51 6.84 32.27
CA PRO A 13 20.28 6.15 32.57
C PRO A 13 19.15 7.19 32.55
N ILE A 14 18.22 7.05 31.61
CA ILE A 14 16.92 7.73 31.72
C ILE A 14 16.23 7.05 32.90
N ALA A 15 16.38 7.64 34.07
CA ALA A 15 15.48 7.37 35.17
C ALA A 15 14.06 7.60 34.64
N VAL A 16 13.25 6.55 34.67
CA VAL A 16 11.80 6.66 34.61
C VAL A 16 11.38 7.53 35.79
N LEU A 17 11.31 8.83 35.55
CA LEU A 17 10.64 9.75 36.45
C LEU A 17 9.16 9.65 36.10
N GLU A 18 8.46 8.77 36.81
CA GLU A 18 7.09 9.11 37.19
C GLU A 18 7.13 10.48 37.87
N ALA A 19 6.59 11.49 37.21
CA ALA A 19 6.26 12.74 37.86
C ALA A 19 5.01 13.30 37.19
N GLN A 20 3.98 13.54 37.99
CA GLN A 20 3.04 14.62 37.73
C GLN A 20 3.87 15.86 37.36
N GLY A 21 3.99 16.13 36.07
CA GLY A 21 4.69 17.33 35.59
C GLY A 21 4.00 18.57 36.16
N PRO A 22 4.71 19.70 36.27
CA PRO A 22 4.04 20.97 36.55
C PRO A 22 2.88 21.14 35.55
N PRO A 23 1.78 21.82 35.95
CA PRO A 23 0.67 22.06 35.04
C PRO A 23 1.22 22.65 33.74
N ARG A 24 0.91 22.01 32.61
CA ARG A 24 1.36 22.48 31.30
C ARG A 24 0.82 23.90 31.08
N PRO A 25 1.66 24.86 30.68
CA PRO A 25 1.25 26.25 30.60
C PRO A 25 0.16 26.42 29.54
N ARG A 26 -0.83 27.27 29.81
CA ARG A 26 -1.83 27.70 28.84
C ARG A 26 -1.24 28.81 27.99
N VAL A 27 -1.02 28.54 26.70
CA VAL A 27 -0.31 29.44 25.79
C VAL A 27 -1.27 30.06 24.78
N VAL A 28 -1.24 31.38 24.65
CA VAL A 28 -1.75 32.06 23.44
C VAL A 28 -0.57 32.38 22.54
N SER A 29 -0.57 31.89 21.30
CA SER A 29 0.50 32.16 20.33
C SER A 29 0.03 33.11 19.24
N LEU A 30 0.56 34.33 19.22
CA LEU A 30 0.31 35.32 18.17
C LEU A 30 1.39 35.28 17.08
N SER A 31 1.94 34.09 16.83
CA SER A 31 3.07 33.87 15.93
C SER A 31 2.91 32.54 15.22
N THR A 32 2.80 32.58 13.89
CA THR A 32 2.68 31.39 13.03
C THR A 32 3.82 30.40 13.24
N THR A 33 5.06 30.90 13.34
CA THR A 33 6.22 30.06 13.61
C THR A 33 6.10 29.32 14.94
N HIS A 34 5.74 30.01 16.02
CA HIS A 34 5.70 29.38 17.35
C HIS A 34 4.51 28.45 17.50
N THR A 35 3.39 28.76 16.86
CA THR A 35 2.26 27.84 16.78
C THR A 35 2.66 26.56 16.06
N ALA A 36 3.33 26.66 14.90
CA ALA A 36 3.81 25.50 14.16
C ALA A 36 4.91 24.73 14.92
N LEU A 37 5.82 25.41 15.63
CA LEU A 37 6.80 24.74 16.50
C LEU A 37 6.12 23.90 17.57
N LEU A 38 5.13 24.47 18.27
CA LEU A 38 4.41 23.78 19.34
C LEU A 38 3.52 22.66 18.80
N ALA A 39 2.74 22.92 17.75
CA ALA A 39 1.77 21.98 17.21
C ALA A 39 2.40 20.87 16.37
N CYS A 40 3.35 21.22 15.49
CA CYS A 40 3.87 20.31 14.46
C CYS A 40 5.21 19.67 14.84
N HIS A 41 6.10 20.40 15.53
CA HIS A 41 7.50 19.97 15.73
C HIS A 41 7.78 19.46 17.14
N LEU A 42 7.04 19.94 18.14
CA LEU A 42 7.25 19.61 19.55
C LEU A 42 6.13 18.76 20.15
N ASP A 43 5.12 18.38 19.37
CA ASP A 43 3.97 17.55 19.81
C ASP A 43 3.35 18.11 21.12
N ALA A 44 3.23 19.44 21.15
CA ALA A 44 2.79 20.23 22.28
C ALA A 44 1.59 21.11 21.92
N GLY A 45 0.88 20.85 20.81
CA GLY A 45 -0.28 21.63 20.38
C GLY A 45 -1.36 21.78 21.45
N GLY A 46 -1.50 20.81 22.36
CA GLY A 46 -2.46 20.85 23.47
C GLY A 46 -2.17 21.91 24.55
N VAL A 47 -1.03 22.61 24.52
CA VAL A 47 -0.77 23.77 25.40
C VAL A 47 -1.45 25.04 24.87
N LEU A 48 -1.86 25.06 23.60
CA LEU A 48 -2.44 26.22 22.95
C LEU A 48 -3.91 26.40 23.34
N VAL A 49 -4.25 27.61 23.77
CA VAL A 49 -5.62 28.01 24.13
C VAL A 49 -6.16 29.13 23.25
N GLY A 50 -5.31 29.70 22.39
CA GLY A 50 -5.65 30.70 21.39
C GLY A 50 -4.47 30.92 20.45
N VAL A 51 -4.75 31.26 19.19
CA VAL A 51 -3.72 31.40 18.14
C VAL A 51 -3.96 32.63 17.28
N ASP A 52 -3.01 33.00 16.41
CA ASP A 52 -3.24 34.01 15.40
C ASP A 52 -4.18 33.51 14.27
N THR A 53 -4.75 34.45 13.53
CA THR A 53 -5.68 34.17 12.43
C THR A 53 -5.11 33.36 11.27
N PHE A 54 -3.79 33.34 11.06
CA PHE A 54 -3.14 32.54 10.02
C PHE A 54 -2.94 31.11 10.48
N SER A 55 -2.44 30.92 11.70
CA SER A 55 -2.23 29.60 12.30
C SER A 55 -3.50 28.75 12.36
N ALA A 56 -4.67 29.37 12.58
CA ALA A 56 -5.95 28.66 12.58
C ALA A 56 -6.38 28.12 11.21
N ARG A 57 -5.78 28.64 10.13
CA ARG A 57 -6.03 28.19 8.74
C ARG A 57 -4.93 27.25 8.25
N ASP A 58 -3.85 27.11 9.02
CA ASP A 58 -2.75 26.23 8.69
C ASP A 58 -3.14 24.77 8.99
N ALA A 59 -3.42 24.02 7.92
CA ALA A 59 -3.84 22.63 8.03
C ALA A 59 -2.78 21.73 8.70
N ARG A 60 -1.50 22.16 8.73
CA ARG A 60 -0.40 21.42 9.37
C ARG A 60 -0.54 21.40 10.89
N CYS A 61 -1.12 22.46 11.47
CA CYS A 61 -1.31 22.58 12.91
C CYS A 61 -2.44 21.68 13.48
N GLY A 62 -3.17 20.99 12.61
CA GLY A 62 -4.21 20.02 12.98
C GLY A 62 -5.56 20.65 13.37
N PRO A 63 -6.62 19.82 13.44
CA PRO A 63 -7.99 20.27 13.67
C PRO A 63 -8.20 20.89 15.06
N HIS A 64 -7.38 20.53 16.04
CA HIS A 64 -7.44 21.13 17.37
C HIS A 64 -7.12 22.64 17.31
N VAL A 65 -6.05 23.03 16.61
CA VAL A 65 -5.64 24.43 16.47
C VAL A 65 -6.66 25.24 15.68
N ALA A 66 -7.25 24.65 14.62
CA ALA A 66 -8.30 25.28 13.83
C ALA A 66 -9.56 25.62 14.66
N GLY A 67 -9.81 24.91 15.76
CA GLY A 67 -10.93 25.15 16.66
C GLY A 67 -10.66 26.18 17.77
N LEU A 68 -9.44 26.70 17.90
CA LEU A 68 -9.08 27.64 18.96
C LEU A 68 -9.54 29.07 18.64
N PRO A 69 -9.80 29.91 19.67
CA PRO A 69 -9.99 31.34 19.50
C PRO A 69 -8.84 31.99 18.74
N THR A 70 -9.17 32.85 17.78
CA THR A 70 -8.18 33.48 16.89
C THR A 70 -8.04 34.97 17.14
N PHE A 71 -6.81 35.49 17.05
CA PHE A 71 -6.51 36.90 17.27
C PHE A 71 -5.70 37.49 16.10
N ASP A 72 -5.88 38.78 15.85
CA ASP A 72 -5.04 39.52 14.91
C ASP A 72 -3.61 39.63 15.48
N PRO A 73 -2.56 39.20 14.75
CA PRO A 73 -1.20 39.21 15.28
C PRO A 73 -0.57 40.60 15.35
N TRP A 74 -1.13 41.61 14.68
CA TRP A 74 -0.69 43.00 14.69
C TRP A 74 -1.52 43.89 15.61
N ALA A 75 -2.80 43.58 15.79
CA ALA A 75 -3.72 44.32 16.65
C ALA A 75 -4.59 43.39 17.52
N PRO A 76 -4.00 42.62 18.44
CA PRO A 76 -4.74 41.65 19.25
C PRO A 76 -5.67 42.31 20.28
N ASP A 77 -6.84 41.71 20.49
CA ASP A 77 -7.75 42.08 21.57
C ASP A 77 -7.24 41.52 22.91
N ALA A 78 -6.64 42.39 23.72
CA ALA A 78 -6.03 42.01 24.98
C ALA A 78 -7.03 41.52 26.04
N ASP A 79 -8.25 42.06 26.06
CA ASP A 79 -9.28 41.67 27.02
C ASP A 79 -9.81 40.27 26.70
N ALA A 80 -10.01 39.99 25.40
CA ALA A 80 -10.40 38.66 24.94
C ALA A 80 -9.29 37.62 25.18
N ILE A 81 -8.01 37.98 25.01
CA ILE A 81 -6.87 37.13 25.38
C ILE A 81 -6.86 36.86 26.89
N ALA A 82 -7.02 37.91 27.72
CA ALA A 82 -7.04 37.76 29.18
C ALA A 82 -8.20 36.85 29.66
N ALA A 83 -9.35 36.89 28.98
CA ALA A 83 -10.50 36.04 29.29
C ALA A 83 -10.21 34.54 29.11
N LEU A 84 -9.26 34.18 28.24
CA LEU A 84 -8.79 32.79 28.09
C LEU A 84 -7.93 32.33 29.26
N ARG A 85 -7.53 33.22 30.18
CA ARG A 85 -6.64 32.92 31.30
C ARG A 85 -5.36 32.16 30.86
N PRO A 86 -4.56 32.73 29.94
CA PRO A 86 -3.28 32.13 29.57
C PRO A 86 -2.26 32.33 30.69
N ASP A 87 -1.31 31.40 30.79
CA ASP A 87 -0.10 31.57 31.58
C ASP A 87 0.95 32.37 30.79
N LEU A 88 0.97 32.22 29.46
CA LEU A 88 1.95 32.81 28.56
C LEU A 88 1.32 33.28 27.24
N VAL A 89 1.73 34.46 26.77
CA VAL A 89 1.43 34.99 25.44
C VAL A 89 2.72 35.14 24.64
N ILE A 90 2.81 34.44 23.50
CA ILE A 90 3.97 34.48 22.60
C ILE A 90 3.69 35.48 21.47
N VAL A 91 4.64 36.38 21.21
CA VAL A 91 4.52 37.42 20.18
C VAL A 91 5.81 37.53 19.39
N SER A 92 5.72 37.86 18.10
CA SER A 92 6.91 38.09 17.25
C SER A 92 7.12 39.56 16.85
N TYR A 93 6.05 40.36 16.80
CA TYR A 93 6.13 41.77 16.43
C TYR A 93 6.25 42.68 17.65
N GLN A 94 7.13 43.69 17.58
CA GLN A 94 7.36 44.63 18.68
C GLN A 94 6.10 45.40 19.06
N VAL A 95 5.33 45.88 18.07
CA VAL A 95 4.07 46.60 18.30
C VAL A 95 3.09 45.78 19.14
N THR A 96 3.01 44.48 18.86
CA THR A 96 2.19 43.52 19.59
C THR A 96 2.71 43.28 21.00
N ALA A 97 4.04 43.17 21.17
CA ALA A 97 4.66 43.05 22.48
C ALA A 97 4.36 44.26 23.37
N ASP A 98 4.45 45.47 22.81
CA ASP A 98 4.15 46.72 23.52
C ASP A 98 2.66 46.79 23.93
N ALA A 99 1.75 46.36 23.03
CA ALA A 99 0.32 46.28 23.32
C ALA A 99 -0.01 45.29 24.46
N MET A 100 0.61 44.10 24.46
CA MET A 100 0.45 43.11 25.54
C MET A 100 1.08 43.56 26.86
N ALA A 101 2.19 44.29 26.81
CA ALA A 101 2.79 44.90 27.99
C ALA A 101 1.88 45.98 28.60
N ALA A 102 1.20 46.79 27.78
CA ALA A 102 0.21 47.76 28.24
C ALA A 102 -1.00 47.08 28.91
N ALA A 103 -1.46 45.95 28.37
CA ALA A 103 -2.55 45.17 28.95
C ALA A 103 -2.23 44.62 30.36
N LYS A 104 -0.99 44.17 30.59
CA LYS A 104 -0.51 43.79 31.93
C LYS A 104 -0.60 44.95 32.93
N LEU A 105 -0.21 46.16 32.51
CA LEU A 105 -0.31 47.36 33.35
C LEU A 105 -1.76 47.71 33.71
N SER A 106 -2.74 47.25 32.93
CA SER A 106 -4.17 47.39 33.19
C SER A 106 -4.80 46.28 34.06
N GLY A 107 -4.01 45.32 34.54
CA GLY A 107 -4.44 44.31 35.53
C GLY A 107 -4.63 42.88 35.01
N ALA A 108 -4.27 42.59 33.76
CA ALA A 108 -4.28 41.22 33.23
C ALA A 108 -3.09 40.37 33.77
N ASN A 109 -3.34 39.11 34.10
CA ASN A 109 -2.37 38.23 34.78
C ASN A 109 -1.88 37.09 33.86
N PHE A 110 -0.91 37.37 32.99
CA PHE A 110 -0.21 36.41 32.12
C PHE A 110 1.22 36.86 31.83
N GLU A 111 2.16 35.98 31.46
CA GLU A 111 3.50 36.36 30.98
C GLU A 111 3.48 36.69 29.47
N THR A 112 4.45 37.47 28.97
CA THR A 112 4.56 37.80 27.54
C THR A 112 5.99 37.51 27.13
N LEU A 113 6.15 36.66 26.13
CA LEU A 113 7.44 36.28 25.59
C LEU A 113 7.56 36.79 24.16
N HIS A 114 8.45 37.76 23.97
CA HIS A 114 8.73 38.34 22.66
C HIS A 114 9.87 37.59 21.98
N LEU A 115 9.57 36.98 20.83
CA LEU A 115 10.46 36.16 20.03
C LEU A 115 10.44 36.67 18.58
N PRO A 116 11.31 37.63 18.25
CA PRO A 116 11.31 38.27 16.94
C PRO A 116 11.79 37.33 15.82
N CYS A 117 11.52 37.73 14.58
CA CYS A 117 12.08 37.05 13.40
C CYS A 117 13.61 37.01 13.50
N PRO A 118 14.26 35.84 13.34
CA PRO A 118 15.70 35.75 13.32
C PRO A 118 16.32 36.53 12.15
N GLU A 119 17.31 37.36 12.44
CA GLU A 119 18.01 38.18 11.45
C GLU A 119 19.46 38.52 11.83
N GLY A 120 20.23 39.03 10.87
CA GLY A 120 21.63 39.37 11.05
C GLY A 120 22.57 38.16 10.98
N GLU A 121 23.84 38.35 11.32
CA GLU A 121 24.88 37.30 11.25
C GLU A 121 24.61 36.08 12.17
N GLY A 122 23.70 36.23 13.14
CA GLY A 122 23.29 35.18 14.07
C GLY A 122 21.91 34.59 13.80
N ALA A 123 21.29 34.82 12.64
CA ALA A 123 19.90 34.42 12.37
C ALA A 123 19.64 32.91 12.61
N ILE A 124 20.56 32.04 12.19
CA ILE A 124 20.43 30.59 12.40
C ILE A 124 20.44 30.24 13.89
N GLU A 125 21.39 30.80 14.64
CA GLU A 125 21.53 30.54 16.07
C GLU A 125 20.36 31.11 16.89
N GLN A 126 19.81 32.25 16.46
CA GLN A 126 18.57 32.80 17.01
C GLN A 126 17.38 31.86 16.78
N ALA A 127 17.24 31.28 15.59
CA ALA A 127 16.18 30.29 15.32
C ALA A 127 16.32 29.06 16.22
N TYR A 128 17.51 28.47 16.32
CA TYR A 128 17.77 27.33 17.20
C TYR A 128 17.51 27.66 18.67
N ALA A 129 17.87 28.85 19.13
CA ALA A 129 17.56 29.30 20.48
C ALA A 129 16.04 29.35 20.73
N GLN A 130 15.25 29.78 19.76
CA GLN A 130 13.79 29.80 19.86
C GLN A 130 13.20 28.38 19.87
N TRP A 131 13.75 27.43 19.11
CA TRP A 131 13.32 26.02 19.14
C TRP A 131 13.55 25.38 20.50
N ARG A 132 14.76 25.54 21.05
CA ARG A 132 15.09 25.08 22.41
C ARG A 132 14.19 25.74 23.44
N ARG A 133 13.94 27.05 23.31
CA ARG A 133 13.07 27.78 24.24
C ARG A 133 11.64 27.26 24.22
N MET A 134 11.08 26.93 23.05
CA MET A 134 9.75 26.33 22.97
C MET A 134 9.73 24.93 23.60
N ALA A 135 10.75 24.12 23.33
CA ALA A 135 10.89 22.79 23.91
C ALA A 135 10.96 22.84 25.45
N ASP A 136 11.72 23.80 26.01
CA ASP A 136 11.81 24.04 27.45
C ASP A 136 10.44 24.36 28.07
N ILE A 137 9.68 25.28 27.45
CA ILE A 137 8.35 25.71 27.92
C ILE A 137 7.38 24.53 27.95
N THR A 138 7.53 23.58 27.01
CA THR A 138 6.69 22.39 26.92
C THR A 138 7.13 21.25 27.85
N GLY A 139 8.23 21.43 28.59
CA GLY A 139 8.76 20.43 29.51
C GLY A 139 9.56 19.30 28.85
N ALA A 140 10.03 19.51 27.60
CA ALA A 140 10.75 18.51 26.83
C ALA A 140 12.04 19.11 26.18
N PRO A 141 13.01 19.61 26.96
CA PRO A 141 14.21 20.31 26.46
C PRO A 141 14.99 19.51 25.41
N TRP A 142 15.08 18.19 25.60
CA TRP A 142 15.76 17.27 24.68
C TRP A 142 15.19 17.29 23.26
N ARG A 143 13.88 17.60 23.09
CA ARG A 143 13.26 17.71 21.75
C ARG A 143 13.85 18.88 20.98
N GLY A 144 14.08 20.02 21.64
CA GLY A 144 14.71 21.19 21.04
C GLY A 144 16.17 20.93 20.64
N GLU A 145 16.93 20.26 21.52
CA GLU A 145 18.32 19.85 21.21
C GLU A 145 18.38 18.90 20.00
N ARG A 146 17.42 17.96 19.90
CA ARG A 146 17.32 17.05 18.76
C ARG A 146 17.02 17.78 17.45
N LEU A 147 16.04 18.71 17.44
CA LEU A 147 15.70 19.51 16.25
C LEU A 147 16.91 20.29 15.73
N GLU A 148 17.67 20.90 16.64
CA GLU A 148 18.90 21.61 16.27
C GLU A 148 19.98 20.65 15.74
N CYS A 149 20.21 19.53 16.42
CA CYS A 149 21.23 18.56 16.01
C CYS A 149 20.94 18.03 14.59
N ASP A 150 19.68 17.71 14.31
CA ASP A 150 19.21 17.29 12.98
C ASP A 150 19.44 18.38 11.93
N ALA A 151 18.96 19.60 12.19
CA ALA A 151 19.13 20.74 11.29
C ALA A 151 20.61 20.99 10.94
N ARG A 152 21.50 20.93 11.94
CA ARG A 152 22.95 21.09 11.73
C ARG A 152 23.55 19.96 10.91
N ALA A 153 23.13 18.71 11.13
CA ALA A 153 23.59 17.57 10.36
C ALA A 153 23.18 17.72 8.88
N ARG A 154 21.92 18.02 8.64
CA ARG A 154 21.34 18.25 7.30
C ARG A 154 22.01 19.39 6.54
N LEU A 155 22.22 20.53 7.20
CA LEU A 155 22.95 21.65 6.60
C LEU A 155 24.41 21.31 6.27
N ARG A 156 25.07 20.47 7.08
CA ARG A 156 26.42 19.99 6.77
C ARG A 156 26.44 19.11 5.52
N GLU A 157 25.51 18.17 5.41
CA GLU A 157 25.37 17.33 4.22
C GLU A 157 25.04 18.16 2.97
N ALA A 158 24.15 19.13 3.11
CA ALA A 158 23.80 20.06 2.04
C ALA A 158 25.04 20.86 1.59
N LYS A 159 25.85 21.34 2.53
CA LYS A 159 27.12 22.02 2.25
C LYS A 159 28.10 21.13 1.49
N GLU A 160 28.33 19.90 1.96
CA GLU A 160 29.22 18.95 1.29
C GLU A 160 28.76 18.65 -0.14
N ARG A 161 27.44 18.61 -0.38
CA ARG A 161 26.85 18.41 -1.70
C ARG A 161 27.13 19.58 -2.63
N VAL A 162 26.95 20.81 -2.14
CA VAL A 162 27.27 22.04 -2.89
C VAL A 162 28.75 22.11 -3.22
N GLU A 163 29.64 21.79 -2.27
CA GLU A 163 31.08 21.78 -2.47
C GLU A 163 31.54 20.77 -3.55
N ARG A 164 30.81 19.65 -3.69
CA ARG A 164 31.09 18.62 -4.72
C ARG A 164 30.44 18.93 -6.08
N ALA A 165 29.46 19.83 -6.15
CA ALA A 165 28.69 20.09 -7.36
C ALA A 165 29.34 21.20 -8.23
N PRO A 166 29.73 20.93 -9.49
CA PRO A 166 30.28 21.95 -10.38
C PRO A 166 29.19 22.96 -10.81
N GLY A 167 29.51 24.26 -10.76
CA GLY A 167 28.64 25.34 -11.26
C GLY A 167 28.00 26.25 -10.20
N PHE A 168 28.19 25.96 -8.91
CA PHE A 168 27.68 26.78 -7.80
C PHE A 168 28.62 27.91 -7.36
N ALA A 169 29.93 27.66 -7.40
CA ALA A 169 30.94 28.65 -7.00
C ALA A 169 30.92 29.89 -7.91
N GLY A 170 30.80 31.09 -7.33
CA GLY A 170 30.79 32.37 -8.04
C GLY A 170 29.47 32.71 -8.76
N SER A 171 28.40 31.94 -8.54
CA SER A 171 27.08 32.27 -9.07
C SER A 171 26.39 33.33 -8.21
N SER A 172 25.58 34.19 -8.84
CA SER A 172 24.79 35.24 -8.17
C SER A 172 23.33 34.86 -8.00
N CYS A 173 22.66 35.37 -6.97
CA CYS A 173 21.23 35.12 -6.76
C CYS A 173 20.40 36.30 -6.27
N VAL A 174 19.08 36.12 -6.35
CA VAL A 174 18.05 36.97 -5.75
C VAL A 174 17.02 36.08 -5.06
N LEU A 175 16.59 36.47 -3.86
CA LEU A 175 15.53 35.84 -3.07
C LEU A 175 14.29 36.74 -3.07
N GLU A 176 13.20 36.37 -3.75
CA GLU A 176 11.95 37.15 -3.85
C GLU A 176 10.90 36.63 -2.85
N PHE A 177 10.41 37.48 -1.92
CA PHE A 177 9.52 37.08 -0.82
C PHE A 177 8.04 37.52 -0.97
N ASP A 178 7.71 38.45 -1.87
CA ASP A 178 6.35 39.01 -1.94
C ASP A 178 5.91 39.29 -3.40
N PRO A 179 4.73 38.79 -3.84
CA PRO A 179 4.20 39.08 -5.18
C PRO A 179 3.62 40.48 -5.35
N ALA A 180 3.24 41.18 -4.28
CA ALA A 180 2.54 42.47 -4.26
C ALA A 180 3.48 43.70 -4.23
N GLY A 181 4.75 43.51 -3.88
CA GLY A 181 5.79 44.54 -3.85
C GLY A 181 7.09 43.89 -3.42
N PRO A 182 8.18 43.94 -4.20
CA PRO A 182 9.18 42.89 -4.12
C PRO A 182 10.18 43.17 -2.98
N TYR A 183 9.84 42.64 -1.81
CA TYR A 183 10.78 42.41 -0.73
C TYR A 183 11.80 41.36 -1.16
N LEU A 184 13.08 41.70 -1.05
CA LEU A 184 14.17 40.76 -1.27
C LEU A 184 14.71 40.25 0.07
N GLY A 185 15.19 39.02 0.13
CA GLY A 185 15.99 38.55 1.28
C GLY A 185 17.47 38.83 1.07
N LYS A 186 18.11 39.53 2.01
CA LYS A 186 19.59 39.64 2.09
C LYS A 186 20.22 38.38 2.67
N SER A 187 21.53 38.26 2.60
CA SER A 187 22.30 37.23 3.32
C SER A 187 22.18 37.34 4.85
N THR A 188 21.64 38.45 5.37
CA THR A 188 21.29 38.63 6.79
C THR A 188 19.86 38.20 7.12
N SER A 189 19.04 37.83 6.13
CA SER A 189 17.77 37.12 6.37
C SER A 189 18.04 35.68 6.82
N LEU A 190 17.05 35.01 7.40
CA LEU A 190 17.22 33.61 7.82
C LEU A 190 17.53 32.68 6.63
N VAL A 191 16.71 32.71 5.58
CA VAL A 191 16.91 31.88 4.38
C VAL A 191 18.24 32.24 3.70
N GLY A 192 18.56 33.54 3.59
CA GLY A 192 19.84 33.99 3.05
C GLY A 192 21.04 33.50 3.87
N SER A 193 20.94 33.52 5.21
CA SER A 193 22.00 33.00 6.09
C SER A 193 22.21 31.49 5.91
N LEU A 194 21.12 30.73 5.78
CA LEU A 194 21.20 29.28 5.55
C LEU A 194 21.86 28.96 4.21
N LEU A 195 21.46 29.64 3.14
CA LEU A 195 22.06 29.47 1.80
C LEU A 195 23.56 29.83 1.84
N LYS A 196 23.92 30.93 2.48
CA LYS A 196 25.34 31.30 2.70
C LYS A 196 26.11 30.21 3.46
N THR A 197 25.50 29.59 4.48
CA THR A 197 26.14 28.54 5.29
C THR A 197 26.44 27.27 4.50
N VAL A 198 25.56 26.88 3.58
CA VAL A 198 25.75 25.72 2.70
C VAL A 198 26.68 26.01 1.52
N GLY A 199 27.37 27.16 1.51
CA GLY A 199 28.37 27.50 0.49
C GLY A 199 27.78 28.12 -0.78
N MET A 200 26.53 28.59 -0.73
CA MET A 200 25.88 29.22 -1.88
C MET A 200 26.07 30.74 -1.91
N LEU A 201 26.49 31.20 -3.11
CA LEU A 201 26.07 32.42 -3.83
C LEU A 201 26.46 33.81 -3.31
N ASP A 202 26.76 34.69 -4.26
CA ASP A 202 26.77 36.14 -4.09
C ASP A 202 25.32 36.67 -4.21
N ASN A 203 24.69 36.99 -3.07
CA ASN A 203 23.34 37.53 -3.06
C ASN A 203 23.34 39.00 -3.51
N LEU A 204 22.71 39.29 -4.65
CA LEU A 204 22.68 40.65 -5.22
C LEU A 204 21.94 41.65 -4.32
N ALA A 205 21.05 41.17 -3.45
CA ALA A 205 20.35 42.02 -2.49
C ALA A 205 21.29 42.63 -1.43
N ASP A 206 22.46 42.05 -1.19
CA ASP A 206 23.42 42.55 -0.18
C ASP A 206 24.00 43.92 -0.56
N ALA A 207 24.05 44.23 -1.86
CA ALA A 207 24.54 45.52 -2.37
C ALA A 207 23.52 46.67 -2.22
N LEU A 208 22.28 46.38 -1.82
CA LEU A 208 21.24 47.40 -1.63
C LEU A 208 21.51 48.23 -0.37
N ALA A 209 21.43 49.56 -0.50
CA ALA A 209 21.57 50.52 0.59
C ALA A 209 20.33 50.52 1.51
N SER A 210 20.22 49.48 2.36
CA SER A 210 19.16 49.31 3.35
C SER A 210 19.68 48.55 4.55
N ASP A 211 19.35 49.02 5.75
CA ASP A 211 19.69 48.32 7.01
C ASP A 211 18.75 47.13 7.30
N SER A 212 17.67 46.99 6.53
CA SER A 212 16.73 45.87 6.64
C SER A 212 17.33 44.59 6.03
N SER A 213 17.13 43.45 6.70
CA SER A 213 17.37 42.12 6.14
C SER A 213 16.40 41.77 5.01
N TYR A 214 15.29 42.52 4.91
CA TYR A 214 14.25 42.41 3.90
C TYR A 214 14.00 43.77 3.23
N PRO A 215 14.91 44.28 2.37
CA PRO A 215 14.70 45.54 1.69
C PRO A 215 13.53 45.46 0.69
N HIS A 216 12.70 46.50 0.68
CA HIS A 216 11.75 46.73 -0.40
C HIS A 216 12.45 47.41 -1.58
N VAL A 217 12.28 46.87 -2.79
CA VAL A 217 12.98 47.36 -4.00
C VAL A 217 11.96 47.77 -5.06
N ALA A 218 12.25 48.79 -5.86
CA ALA A 218 11.39 49.14 -6.99
C ALA A 218 11.50 48.06 -8.07
N GLN A 219 10.37 47.71 -8.69
CA GLN A 219 10.33 46.66 -9.72
C GLN A 219 11.32 46.91 -10.87
N ALA A 220 11.49 48.16 -11.30
CA ALA A 220 12.43 48.52 -12.37
C ALA A 220 13.90 48.19 -12.01
N ASP A 221 14.27 48.34 -10.75
CA ASP A 221 15.64 48.06 -10.28
C ASP A 221 15.89 46.55 -10.25
N LEU A 222 14.88 45.74 -9.89
CA LEU A 222 14.98 44.27 -9.92
C LEU A 222 15.10 43.69 -11.32
N GLU A 223 14.41 44.29 -12.31
CA GLU A 223 14.54 43.89 -13.71
C GLU A 223 15.94 44.17 -14.28
N THR A 224 16.77 44.97 -13.58
CA THR A 224 18.17 45.22 -13.93
C THR A 224 19.17 44.37 -13.13
N MET A 225 18.72 43.74 -12.04
CA MET A 225 19.49 42.68 -11.39
C MET A 225 19.46 41.47 -12.33
N ASP A 226 20.63 41.07 -12.86
CA ASP A 226 20.79 39.94 -13.78
C ASP A 226 21.42 38.73 -13.06
N PRO A 227 20.70 38.07 -12.12
CA PRO A 227 21.27 36.99 -11.33
C PRO A 227 21.44 35.72 -12.15
N THR A 228 22.34 34.85 -11.66
CA THR A 228 22.52 33.50 -12.20
C THR A 228 21.36 32.59 -11.80
N PHE A 229 20.85 32.74 -10.57
CA PHE A 229 19.72 31.99 -10.03
C PHE A 229 18.68 32.94 -9.45
N TYR A 230 17.41 32.67 -9.71
CA TYR A 230 16.31 33.47 -9.18
C TYR A 230 15.42 32.59 -8.32
N ILE A 231 15.37 32.84 -7.01
CA ILE A 231 14.66 32.00 -6.05
C ILE A 231 13.39 32.74 -5.60
N VAL A 232 12.24 32.16 -5.90
CA VAL A 232 10.91 32.68 -5.58
C VAL A 232 10.41 31.96 -4.32
N LEU A 233 10.19 32.71 -3.24
CA LEU A 233 9.86 32.24 -1.91
C LEU A 233 8.40 32.54 -1.51
N HIS A 234 7.53 32.81 -2.48
CA HIS A 234 6.12 33.17 -2.25
C HIS A 234 5.14 32.37 -3.14
N GLU A 235 3.89 32.32 -2.69
CA GLU A 235 2.74 31.81 -3.44
C GLU A 235 1.87 32.95 -3.98
N GLY A 236 1.32 32.74 -5.18
CA GLY A 236 0.40 33.68 -5.82
C GLY A 236 1.09 34.75 -6.67
N GLY A 237 0.53 35.03 -7.84
CA GLY A 237 1.04 36.05 -8.75
C GLY A 237 2.32 35.66 -9.53
N PRO A 238 2.62 36.39 -10.63
CA PRO A 238 3.80 36.15 -11.43
C PRO A 238 5.06 36.64 -10.71
N SER A 239 6.16 35.89 -10.77
CA SER A 239 7.47 36.34 -10.28
C SER A 239 8.04 37.47 -11.14
N VAL A 240 9.08 38.16 -10.67
CA VAL A 240 9.75 39.18 -11.50
C VAL A 240 10.25 38.59 -12.84
N PRO A 241 10.95 37.44 -12.88
CA PRO A 241 11.33 36.81 -14.14
C PRO A 241 10.13 36.52 -15.07
N GLN A 242 9.00 36.03 -14.53
CA GLN A 242 7.80 35.78 -15.33
C GLN A 242 7.27 37.07 -15.98
N ARG A 243 7.18 38.16 -15.22
CA ARG A 243 6.76 39.47 -15.75
C ARG A 243 7.73 40.03 -16.80
N VAL A 244 9.03 39.77 -16.65
CA VAL A 244 10.06 40.14 -17.64
C VAL A 244 9.88 39.36 -18.94
N ALA A 245 9.65 38.05 -18.84
CA ALA A 245 9.38 37.18 -19.99
C ALA A 245 8.10 37.57 -20.74
N GLU A 246 7.01 37.89 -20.02
CA GLU A 246 5.74 38.36 -20.60
C GLU A 246 5.88 39.64 -21.42
N ARG A 247 6.88 40.48 -21.10
CA ARG A 247 7.20 41.72 -21.82
C ARG A 247 8.21 41.51 -22.97
N GLY A 248 8.58 40.26 -23.26
CA GLY A 248 9.52 39.90 -24.33
C GLY A 248 10.97 40.32 -24.05
N ARG A 249 11.34 40.51 -22.77
CA ARG A 249 12.70 40.82 -22.33
C ARG A 249 13.37 39.56 -21.79
N SER A 250 14.70 39.50 -21.88
CA SER A 250 15.49 38.39 -21.35
C SER A 250 16.15 38.74 -20.02
N MET A 251 16.48 37.69 -19.26
CA MET A 251 17.27 37.74 -18.02
C MET A 251 18.10 36.46 -17.99
N ARG A 252 19.34 36.50 -17.49
CA ARG A 252 20.24 35.34 -17.51
C ARG A 252 19.63 34.10 -16.88
N CYS A 253 18.93 34.25 -15.77
CA CYS A 253 18.24 33.13 -15.10
C CYS A 253 17.04 32.60 -15.91
N LEU A 254 16.35 33.43 -16.71
CA LEU A 254 15.28 32.99 -17.62
C LEU A 254 15.87 32.19 -18.79
N ASP A 255 16.90 32.73 -19.42
CA ASP A 255 17.52 32.14 -20.61
C ASP A 255 18.18 30.78 -20.29
N SER A 256 18.63 30.61 -19.04
CA SER A 256 19.28 29.39 -18.55
C SER A 256 18.35 28.44 -17.78
N GLY A 257 17.06 28.76 -17.65
CA GLY A 257 16.09 27.92 -16.92
C GLY A 257 16.37 27.80 -15.42
N ARG A 258 16.97 28.83 -14.81
CA ARG A 258 17.45 28.87 -13.41
C ARG A 258 16.55 29.70 -12.49
N VAL A 259 15.25 29.69 -12.77
CA VAL A 259 14.21 30.25 -11.89
C VAL A 259 13.67 29.11 -11.02
N VAL A 260 13.88 29.19 -9.72
CA VAL A 260 13.51 28.18 -8.73
C VAL A 260 12.37 28.69 -7.87
N ARG A 261 11.32 27.88 -7.71
CA ARG A 261 10.23 28.18 -6.78
C ARG A 261 10.36 27.29 -5.56
N ALA A 262 10.28 27.89 -4.38
CA ALA A 262 10.15 27.16 -3.14
C ALA A 262 8.90 26.27 -3.16
N PHE A 263 9.05 24.96 -2.88
CA PHE A 263 7.94 24.02 -2.76
C PHE A 263 7.19 24.10 -1.41
N SER A 264 7.56 25.06 -0.55
CA SER A 264 6.86 25.36 0.71
C SER A 264 7.09 26.82 1.14
N PRO A 265 6.37 27.79 0.56
CA PRO A 265 6.55 29.21 0.86
C PRO A 265 6.15 29.59 2.29
N ASP A 266 5.26 28.82 2.92
CA ASP A 266 4.99 28.95 4.35
C ASP A 266 6.26 28.70 5.19
N ALA A 267 7.11 27.74 4.79
CA ALA A 267 8.41 27.54 5.42
C ALA A 267 9.41 28.67 5.13
N ALA A 268 9.20 29.48 4.09
CA ALA A 268 10.03 30.65 3.83
C ALA A 268 9.67 31.84 4.73
N SER A 269 8.40 31.92 5.17
CA SER A 269 7.92 32.95 6.08
C SER A 269 7.98 32.55 7.57
N GLN A 270 8.36 31.31 7.86
CA GLN A 270 8.48 30.76 9.21
C GLN A 270 9.91 30.31 9.50
N TRP A 271 10.32 30.34 10.77
CA TRP A 271 11.64 29.86 11.19
C TRP A 271 11.54 28.57 12.00
N THR A 272 10.71 27.63 11.54
CA THR A 272 10.62 26.26 12.03
C THR A 272 11.76 25.39 11.45
N PRO A 273 11.96 24.15 11.91
CA PRO A 273 12.87 23.19 11.27
C PRO A 273 12.63 22.98 9.76
N ASP A 274 11.40 23.24 9.28
CA ASP A 274 11.04 23.13 7.86
C ASP A 274 11.88 24.03 6.94
N VAL A 275 12.45 25.12 7.47
CA VAL A 275 13.33 26.03 6.72
C VAL A 275 14.58 25.33 6.18
N VAL A 276 15.03 24.26 6.86
CA VAL A 276 16.15 23.43 6.39
C VAL A 276 15.73 22.60 5.16
N GLY A 277 14.53 22.01 5.21
CA GLY A 277 13.94 21.29 4.08
C GLY A 277 13.68 22.20 2.87
N LEU A 278 13.27 23.45 3.12
CA LEU A 278 13.18 24.48 2.09
C LEU A 278 14.54 24.71 1.40
N VAL A 279 15.62 24.85 2.17
CA VAL A 279 16.97 25.05 1.63
C VAL A 279 17.44 23.83 0.84
N GLU A 280 17.22 22.63 1.34
CA GLU A 280 17.54 21.39 0.63
C GLU A 280 16.75 21.25 -0.68
N SER A 281 15.48 21.65 -0.68
CA SER A 281 14.60 21.69 -1.86
C SER A 281 15.08 22.70 -2.90
N ILE A 282 15.44 23.92 -2.46
CA ILE A 282 16.05 24.95 -3.31
C ILE A 282 17.35 24.40 -3.90
N LEU A 283 18.23 23.84 -3.07
CA LEU A 283 19.49 23.24 -3.50
C LEU A 283 19.28 22.12 -4.51
N ALA A 284 18.32 21.24 -4.27
CA ALA A 284 17.97 20.17 -5.19
C ALA A 284 17.52 20.75 -6.54
N GLN A 285 16.62 21.73 -6.55
CA GLN A 285 16.19 22.37 -7.80
C GLN A 285 17.32 23.11 -8.51
N LEU A 286 18.26 23.71 -7.78
CA LEU A 286 19.41 24.39 -8.35
C LEU A 286 20.48 23.42 -8.85
N THR A 287 20.60 22.25 -8.22
CA THR A 287 21.57 21.20 -8.59
C THR A 287 21.07 20.37 -9.76
N TYR A 288 19.76 20.13 -9.80
CA TYR A 288 19.14 19.14 -10.68
C TYR A 288 18.22 19.76 -11.74
N GLY A 289 17.86 21.04 -11.63
CA GLY A 289 16.92 21.77 -12.49
C GLY A 289 15.46 21.30 -12.36
N PRO A 290 14.45 22.19 -12.53
CA PRO A 290 13.12 21.74 -12.92
C PRO A 290 13.13 21.26 -14.39
N PRO A 291 12.43 20.16 -14.76
CA PRO A 291 12.24 19.85 -16.17
C PRO A 291 11.49 21.01 -16.84
N PRO A 292 11.91 21.46 -18.03
CA PRO A 292 11.27 22.57 -18.71
C PRO A 292 9.78 22.25 -18.99
N PRO A 293 8.88 23.24 -18.91
CA PRO A 293 7.46 23.01 -19.16
C PRO A 293 7.23 22.43 -20.56
N GLY A 294 6.57 21.27 -20.62
CA GLY A 294 6.30 20.53 -21.86
C GLY A 294 7.21 19.33 -22.13
N HIS A 295 8.13 18.97 -21.21
CA HIS A 295 8.92 17.73 -21.30
C HIS A 295 8.20 16.52 -20.71
N THR A 296 8.48 15.34 -21.27
CA THR A 296 8.09 14.04 -20.73
C THR A 296 8.75 13.78 -19.37
N PRO A 297 8.08 13.09 -18.41
CA PRO A 297 8.67 12.69 -17.13
C PRO A 297 9.98 11.90 -17.34
N PRO A 298 11.00 12.05 -16.45
CA PRO A 298 12.28 11.37 -16.62
C PRO A 298 12.13 9.85 -16.48
N ARG A 299 12.89 9.12 -17.28
CA ARG A 299 13.00 7.66 -17.21
C ARG A 299 13.56 7.25 -15.85
N THR A 300 12.72 6.66 -15.01
CA THR A 300 13.01 6.47 -13.60
C THR A 300 13.24 5.00 -13.27
N VAL A 301 14.28 4.69 -12.50
CA VAL A 301 14.52 3.37 -11.89
C VAL A 301 14.45 3.50 -10.37
N CYS A 302 13.58 2.71 -9.75
CA CYS A 302 13.40 2.72 -8.30
C CYS A 302 14.13 1.53 -7.67
N PHE A 303 15.02 1.80 -6.72
CA PHE A 303 15.75 0.77 -5.98
C PHE A 303 15.08 0.38 -4.65
N LEU A 304 13.86 0.87 -4.39
CA LEU A 304 13.07 0.59 -3.21
C LEU A 304 11.58 0.47 -3.58
N GLY A 305 10.85 -0.43 -2.90
CA GLY A 305 9.40 -0.62 -3.07
C GLY A 305 8.60 0.68 -2.92
N ALA A 306 8.80 1.41 -1.82
CA ALA A 306 8.13 2.67 -1.55
C ALA A 306 8.21 3.70 -2.68
N ALA A 307 9.39 3.85 -3.30
CA ALA A 307 9.57 4.80 -4.40
C ALA A 307 8.74 4.39 -5.64
N THR A 308 8.66 3.09 -5.91
CA THR A 308 7.83 2.55 -7.01
C THR A 308 6.35 2.84 -6.76
N GLU A 309 5.87 2.59 -5.54
CA GLU A 309 4.49 2.88 -5.15
C GLU A 309 4.17 4.37 -5.24
N ILE A 310 5.04 5.23 -4.72
CA ILE A 310 4.86 6.68 -4.79
C ILE A 310 4.77 7.14 -6.25
N VAL A 311 5.69 6.73 -7.13
CA VAL A 311 5.64 7.10 -8.56
C VAL A 311 4.33 6.63 -9.21
N CYS A 312 3.81 5.46 -8.83
CA CYS A 312 2.52 4.97 -9.31
C CYS A 312 1.33 5.82 -8.79
N GLU A 313 1.31 6.15 -7.49
CA GLU A 313 0.28 7.00 -6.87
C GLU A 313 0.27 8.43 -7.43
N LEU A 314 1.44 8.92 -7.89
CA LEU A 314 1.54 10.18 -8.62
C LEU A 314 0.96 10.12 -10.05
N GLY A 315 0.46 8.96 -10.49
CA GLY A 315 -0.06 8.75 -11.84
C GLY A 315 1.02 8.60 -12.91
N LEU A 316 2.27 8.34 -12.51
CA LEU A 316 3.45 8.33 -13.39
C LEU A 316 4.09 6.95 -13.54
N ALA A 317 3.30 5.87 -13.43
CA ALA A 317 3.80 4.51 -13.62
C ALA A 317 4.51 4.29 -14.97
N SER A 318 4.13 5.03 -16.02
CA SER A 318 4.77 4.99 -17.34
C SER A 318 6.18 5.59 -17.39
N ALA A 319 6.57 6.37 -16.37
CA ALA A 319 7.93 6.91 -16.25
C ALA A 319 8.91 5.87 -15.70
N LEU A 320 8.42 4.79 -15.08
CA LEU A 320 9.25 3.72 -14.56
C LEU A 320 9.80 2.86 -15.69
N VAL A 321 11.11 2.64 -15.69
CA VAL A 321 11.81 1.82 -16.69
C VAL A 321 12.52 0.62 -16.08
N GLY A 322 12.68 0.56 -14.77
CA GLY A 322 13.27 -0.56 -14.05
C GLY A 322 13.04 -0.49 -12.54
N ARG A 323 13.31 -1.58 -11.84
CA ARG A 323 13.09 -1.72 -10.39
C ARG A 323 14.15 -2.56 -9.68
N SER A 324 14.24 -2.49 -8.36
CA SER A 324 14.99 -3.48 -7.57
C SER A 324 14.23 -4.80 -7.41
N HIS A 325 14.92 -5.80 -6.86
CA HIS A 325 14.34 -7.08 -6.43
C HIS A 325 13.30 -6.95 -5.31
N GLU A 326 13.27 -5.84 -4.59
CA GLU A 326 12.35 -5.63 -3.47
C GLU A 326 11.03 -4.99 -3.89
N CYS A 327 10.96 -4.35 -5.07
CA CYS A 327 9.73 -3.72 -5.53
C CYS A 327 8.72 -4.79 -5.96
N LYS A 328 7.67 -4.95 -5.15
CA LYS A 328 6.60 -5.94 -5.35
C LYS A 328 5.24 -5.31 -5.68
N GLU A 329 5.08 -4.01 -5.41
CA GLU A 329 3.80 -3.30 -5.52
C GLU A 329 3.94 -2.00 -6.35
N PRO A 330 2.91 -1.65 -7.16
CA PRO A 330 1.78 -2.50 -7.55
C PRO A 330 2.24 -3.68 -8.41
N ALA A 331 1.76 -4.89 -8.10
CA ALA A 331 2.24 -6.12 -8.73
C ALA A 331 2.19 -6.12 -10.27
N SER A 332 1.16 -5.50 -10.86
CA SER A 332 1.02 -5.38 -12.33
C SER A 332 2.11 -4.53 -12.97
N VAL A 333 2.52 -3.44 -12.30
CA VAL A 333 3.60 -2.57 -12.75
C VAL A 333 4.94 -3.27 -12.54
N CYS A 334 5.17 -3.83 -11.34
CA CYS A 334 6.43 -4.52 -11.04
C CYS A 334 6.68 -5.74 -11.93
N ALA A 335 5.64 -6.47 -12.33
CA ALA A 335 5.75 -7.61 -13.26
C ALA A 335 6.16 -7.19 -14.69
N ALA A 336 5.83 -5.96 -15.10
CA ALA A 336 6.16 -5.43 -16.41
C ALA A 336 7.54 -4.75 -16.47
N LEU A 337 8.11 -4.39 -15.30
CA LEU A 337 9.40 -3.70 -15.20
C LEU A 337 10.57 -4.69 -15.04
N PRO A 338 11.69 -4.46 -15.74
CA PRO A 338 12.91 -5.24 -15.55
C PRO A 338 13.50 -5.00 -14.16
N GLN A 339 13.98 -6.08 -13.56
CA GLN A 339 14.69 -6.06 -12.29
C GLN A 339 16.19 -5.81 -12.54
N VAL A 340 16.78 -4.84 -11.84
CA VAL A 340 18.19 -4.43 -12.03
C VAL A 340 19.07 -4.63 -10.79
N SER A 341 18.58 -5.35 -9.78
CA SER A 341 19.39 -5.73 -8.63
C SER A 341 19.00 -7.09 -8.05
N SER A 342 19.88 -7.67 -7.26
CA SER A 342 19.66 -8.92 -6.51
C SER A 342 20.46 -8.96 -5.21
N PRO A 343 20.07 -9.76 -4.21
CA PRO A 343 20.90 -10.01 -3.03
C PRO A 343 22.23 -10.67 -3.40
N ALA A 344 23.34 -10.19 -2.82
CA ALA A 344 24.69 -10.77 -2.96
C ALA A 344 24.92 -11.99 -2.03
N PHE A 345 23.88 -12.42 -1.32
CA PHE A 345 23.89 -13.54 -0.39
C PHE A 345 22.66 -14.44 -0.63
N ASN A 346 22.71 -15.68 -0.15
CA ASN A 346 21.57 -16.58 -0.23
C ASN A 346 20.45 -16.13 0.71
N ALA A 347 19.49 -15.36 0.18
CA ALA A 347 18.31 -14.90 0.92
C ALA A 347 17.32 -16.03 1.30
N HIS A 348 17.56 -17.28 0.87
CA HIS A 348 16.75 -18.45 1.20
C HIS A 348 17.33 -19.30 2.35
N CYS A 349 18.37 -18.83 3.05
CA CYS A 349 18.92 -19.52 4.23
C CYS A 349 18.01 -19.37 5.46
N ALA A 350 18.40 -20.03 6.56
CA ALA A 350 17.67 -19.93 7.82
C ALA A 350 17.75 -18.50 8.36
N SER A 351 16.69 -18.06 9.04
CA SER A 351 16.56 -16.69 9.54
C SER A 351 17.77 -16.12 10.30
N PRO A 352 18.44 -16.84 11.22
CA PRO A 352 19.62 -16.32 11.91
C PRO A 352 20.87 -16.19 11.03
N ASP A 353 20.88 -16.85 9.88
CA ASP A 353 22.01 -16.80 8.95
C ASP A 353 21.90 -15.60 7.99
N ILE A 354 20.70 -15.04 7.76
CA ILE A 354 20.49 -13.88 6.88
C ILE A 354 21.19 -12.62 7.43
N PRO A 355 20.94 -12.17 8.68
CA PRO A 355 21.65 -11.01 9.22
C PRO A 355 23.17 -11.23 9.32
N ARG A 356 23.60 -12.46 9.66
CA ARG A 356 25.02 -12.81 9.77
C ARG A 356 25.72 -12.69 8.41
N ALA A 357 25.13 -13.24 7.35
CA ALA A 357 25.69 -13.15 5.99
C ALA A 357 25.80 -11.68 5.52
N GLY A 358 24.78 -10.87 5.78
CA GLY A 358 24.82 -9.44 5.46
C GLY A 358 25.90 -8.68 6.25
N GLU A 359 26.11 -9.01 7.52
CA GLU A 359 27.14 -8.41 8.36
C GLU A 359 28.56 -8.83 7.93
N GLU A 360 28.75 -10.08 7.54
CA GLU A 360 30.03 -10.59 7.00
C GLU A 360 30.44 -9.86 5.72
N LEU A 361 29.49 -9.60 4.81
CA LEU A 361 29.73 -8.82 3.59
C LEU A 361 30.17 -7.38 3.92
N LEU A 362 29.49 -6.70 4.87
CA LEU A 362 29.90 -5.36 5.29
C LEU A 362 31.30 -5.36 5.91
N LYS A 363 31.62 -6.32 6.78
CA LYS A 363 32.95 -6.45 7.40
C LYS A 363 34.04 -6.67 6.36
N ALA A 364 33.71 -7.34 5.26
CA ALA A 364 34.60 -7.54 4.11
C ALA A 364 34.65 -6.34 3.15
N GLY A 365 33.87 -5.28 3.38
CA GLY A 365 33.79 -4.10 2.50
C GLY A 365 33.01 -4.35 1.20
N LEU A 366 32.31 -5.47 1.09
CA LEU A 366 31.53 -5.88 -0.07
C LEU A 366 30.09 -5.33 0.01
N ALA A 367 29.49 -5.09 -1.16
CA ALA A 367 28.08 -4.69 -1.25
C ALA A 367 27.17 -5.88 -0.89
N ARG A 368 26.05 -5.61 -0.21
CA ARG A 368 25.03 -6.63 0.10
C ARG A 368 24.12 -6.96 -1.08
N TYR A 369 24.09 -6.05 -2.06
CA TYR A 369 23.26 -6.15 -3.23
C TYR A 369 24.12 -5.97 -4.46
N GLU A 370 23.89 -6.81 -5.45
CA GLU A 370 24.49 -6.70 -6.76
C GLU A 370 23.57 -5.86 -7.64
N VAL A 371 24.15 -4.91 -8.36
CA VAL A 371 23.46 -4.08 -9.35
C VAL A 371 23.85 -4.59 -10.73
N ASP A 372 22.86 -4.92 -11.56
CA ASP A 372 23.09 -5.30 -12.95
C ASP A 372 23.37 -4.03 -13.76
N VAL A 373 24.65 -3.71 -13.90
CA VAL A 373 25.13 -2.49 -14.55
C VAL A 373 24.80 -2.50 -16.04
N GLU A 374 24.84 -3.65 -16.70
CA GLU A 374 24.54 -3.77 -18.13
C GLU A 374 23.05 -3.55 -18.37
N ALA A 375 22.17 -4.19 -17.57
CA ALA A 375 20.74 -3.96 -17.63
C ALA A 375 20.40 -2.50 -17.29
N LEU A 376 21.00 -1.94 -16.23
CA LEU A 376 20.78 -0.55 -15.84
C LEU A 376 21.18 0.43 -16.95
N ALA A 377 22.33 0.22 -17.59
CA ALA A 377 22.79 1.04 -18.71
C ALA A 377 21.86 0.92 -19.93
N ALA A 378 21.37 -0.30 -20.24
CA ALA A 378 20.45 -0.53 -21.36
C ALA A 378 19.10 0.18 -21.18
N LEU A 379 18.69 0.45 -19.94
CA LEU A 379 17.47 1.19 -19.64
C LEU A 379 17.61 2.70 -19.84
N ALA A 380 18.82 3.23 -20.02
CA ALA A 380 19.08 4.66 -20.15
C ALA A 380 18.27 5.51 -19.13
N PRO A 381 18.44 5.27 -17.81
CA PRO A 381 17.71 6.01 -16.80
C PRO A 381 18.18 7.46 -16.74
N GLU A 382 17.25 8.35 -16.44
CA GLU A 382 17.49 9.78 -16.18
C GLU A 382 17.36 10.10 -14.69
N LEU A 383 16.66 9.27 -13.92
CA LEU A 383 16.50 9.37 -12.48
C LEU A 383 16.59 7.99 -11.82
N LEU A 384 17.41 7.87 -10.79
CA LEU A 384 17.46 6.74 -9.86
C LEU A 384 16.93 7.19 -8.51
N VAL A 385 16.00 6.43 -7.93
CA VAL A 385 15.51 6.68 -6.58
C VAL A 385 16.04 5.59 -5.66
N VAL A 386 16.80 5.97 -4.63
CA VAL A 386 17.45 5.06 -3.67
C VAL A 386 17.12 5.40 -2.23
N GLN A 387 17.55 4.54 -1.30
CA GLN A 387 17.37 4.74 0.12
C GLN A 387 18.71 4.61 0.89
N ASP A 388 19.09 5.66 1.61
CA ASP A 388 20.30 5.72 2.45
C ASP A 388 19.96 5.76 3.96
N ALA A 389 18.82 5.20 4.39
CA ALA A 389 18.48 5.05 5.80
C ALA A 389 19.01 3.74 6.43
N CYS A 390 19.06 2.67 5.63
CA CYS A 390 19.43 1.35 6.11
C CYS A 390 20.34 0.66 5.09
N SER A 391 21.63 0.54 5.41
CA SER A 391 22.62 -0.20 4.61
C SER A 391 22.38 -1.73 4.61
N VAL A 392 21.34 -2.18 5.32
CA VAL A 392 20.91 -3.58 5.37
C VAL A 392 19.85 -3.88 4.33
N CYS A 393 18.84 -3.02 4.18
CA CYS A 393 17.57 -3.35 3.52
C CYS A 393 17.40 -2.69 2.15
N ALA A 394 18.40 -1.98 1.61
CA ALA A 394 18.26 -1.34 0.31
C ALA A 394 19.62 -1.17 -0.38
N VAL A 395 19.58 -1.00 -1.69
CA VAL A 395 20.74 -0.52 -2.48
C VAL A 395 20.97 0.95 -2.14
N THR A 396 22.17 1.27 -1.66
CA THR A 396 22.54 2.64 -1.26
C THR A 396 23.07 3.46 -2.43
N SER A 397 23.12 4.78 -2.30
CA SER A 397 23.80 5.66 -3.26
C SER A 397 25.27 5.26 -3.46
N ALA A 398 25.96 4.89 -2.38
CA ALA A 398 27.35 4.43 -2.43
C ALA A 398 27.53 3.12 -3.20
N ASP A 399 26.54 2.21 -3.15
CA ASP A 399 26.55 0.97 -3.94
C ASP A 399 26.43 1.28 -5.44
N LEU A 400 25.53 2.21 -5.82
CA LEU A 400 25.36 2.64 -7.21
C LEU A 400 26.57 3.39 -7.76
N GLU A 401 27.12 4.33 -6.98
CA GLU A 401 28.33 5.06 -7.35
C GLU A 401 29.49 4.07 -7.58
N ARG A 402 29.61 3.05 -6.73
CA ARG A 402 30.66 2.02 -6.88
C ARG A 402 30.42 1.11 -8.08
N ALA A 403 29.19 0.66 -8.28
CA ALA A 403 28.86 -0.34 -9.30
C ALA A 403 28.77 0.26 -10.71
N ALA A 404 28.29 1.50 -10.83
CA ALA A 404 27.88 2.06 -12.12
C ALA A 404 28.43 3.46 -12.41
N ALA A 405 29.44 3.97 -11.69
CA ALA A 405 30.02 5.31 -11.92
C ALA A 405 30.27 5.64 -13.40
N ASP A 406 30.86 4.72 -14.16
CA ASP A 406 31.18 4.91 -15.59
C ASP A 406 29.96 4.87 -16.51
N HIS A 407 28.84 4.31 -16.04
CA HIS A 407 27.59 4.11 -16.79
C HIS A 407 26.48 5.11 -16.42
N LEU A 408 26.64 5.85 -15.31
CA LEU A 408 25.66 6.80 -14.80
C LEU A 408 25.84 8.23 -15.31
N GLY A 409 26.69 8.45 -16.33
CA GLY A 409 26.97 9.78 -16.88
C GLY A 409 25.69 10.53 -17.29
N GLY A 410 25.28 11.51 -16.47
CA GLY A 410 24.08 12.33 -16.69
C GLY A 410 22.80 11.83 -15.99
N CYS A 411 22.83 10.68 -15.32
CA CYS A 411 21.71 10.14 -14.55
C CYS A 411 21.61 10.80 -13.16
N ARG A 412 20.42 11.27 -12.76
CA ARG A 412 20.19 11.90 -11.45
C ARG A 412 19.97 10.84 -10.39
N ILE A 413 20.52 10.99 -9.19
CA ILE A 413 20.23 10.11 -8.04
C ILE A 413 19.48 10.91 -6.97
N LEU A 414 18.26 10.48 -6.65
CA LEU A 414 17.48 10.95 -5.51
C LEU A 414 17.64 9.93 -4.37
N SER A 415 18.32 10.34 -3.30
CA SER A 415 18.46 9.52 -2.08
C SER A 415 17.43 9.92 -1.03
N LEU A 416 16.64 8.95 -0.59
CA LEU A 416 15.69 9.08 0.51
C LEU A 416 16.31 8.56 1.81
N LYS A 417 16.05 9.23 2.93
CA LYS A 417 16.53 8.84 4.26
C LYS A 417 15.38 8.77 5.25
N PRO A 418 14.49 7.76 5.18
CA PRO A 418 13.40 7.60 6.13
C PRO A 418 13.94 7.17 7.49
N LEU A 419 14.30 8.13 8.35
CA LEU A 419 14.74 7.86 9.72
C LEU A 419 13.57 8.00 10.69
N VAL A 420 12.75 9.02 10.51
CA VAL A 420 11.57 9.31 11.31
C VAL A 420 10.29 9.20 10.47
N LEU A 421 9.12 9.19 11.12
CA LEU A 421 7.84 9.07 10.41
C LEU A 421 7.63 10.23 9.45
N ASP A 422 8.12 11.41 9.81
CA ASP A 422 8.01 12.61 8.97
C ASP A 422 8.75 12.47 7.64
N ASP A 423 9.95 11.87 7.65
CA ASP A 423 10.74 11.61 6.44
C ASP A 423 9.99 10.70 5.46
N VAL A 424 9.27 9.70 5.99
CA VAL A 424 8.44 8.79 5.19
C VAL A 424 7.27 9.54 4.57
N LEU A 425 6.60 10.39 5.36
CA LEU A 425 5.45 11.19 4.93
C LEU A 425 5.85 12.29 3.91
N ASP A 426 7.11 12.73 3.90
CA ASP A 426 7.64 13.71 2.95
C ASP A 426 8.26 13.12 1.68
N ALA A 427 8.52 11.81 1.64
CA ALA A 427 9.05 11.16 0.45
C ALA A 427 8.23 11.46 -0.84
N PRO A 428 6.89 11.52 -0.82
CA PRO A 428 6.09 11.93 -1.98
C PRO A 428 6.42 13.31 -2.54
N ARG A 429 6.72 14.30 -1.67
CA ARG A 429 7.09 15.65 -2.09
C ARG A 429 8.43 15.64 -2.81
N SER A 430 9.42 14.94 -2.25
CA SER A 430 10.76 14.81 -2.83
C SER A 430 10.74 14.09 -4.19
N ILE A 431 10.01 12.99 -4.29
CA ILE A 431 9.87 12.24 -5.55
C ILE A 431 9.08 13.06 -6.58
N GLY A 432 7.95 13.66 -6.17
CA GLY A 432 7.14 14.51 -7.03
C GLY A 432 7.94 15.67 -7.64
N ALA A 433 8.74 16.36 -6.83
CA ALA A 433 9.65 17.40 -7.31
C ALA A 433 10.69 16.87 -8.31
N ALA A 434 11.28 15.69 -8.03
CA ALA A 434 12.33 15.12 -8.89
C ALA A 434 11.81 14.65 -10.26
N ILE A 435 10.58 14.11 -10.30
CA ILE A 435 9.96 13.54 -11.51
C ILE A 435 9.09 14.54 -12.28
N GLY A 436 8.91 15.77 -11.78
CA GLY A 436 8.13 16.82 -12.44
C GLY A 436 6.62 16.80 -12.12
N ALA A 437 6.23 16.22 -10.99
CA ALA A 437 4.87 16.16 -10.46
C ALA A 437 4.78 16.70 -9.02
N ALA A 438 5.31 17.91 -8.79
CA ALA A 438 5.40 18.52 -7.46
C ALA A 438 4.03 18.65 -6.76
N ASP A 439 3.02 19.17 -7.46
CA ASP A 439 1.67 19.37 -6.90
C ASP A 439 1.02 18.04 -6.45
N ALA A 440 1.17 16.99 -7.27
CA ALA A 440 0.70 15.65 -6.93
C ALA A 440 1.47 15.08 -5.72
N GLY A 441 2.78 15.32 -5.65
CA GLY A 441 3.63 14.95 -4.52
C GLY A 441 3.19 15.60 -3.20
N ILE A 442 2.88 16.90 -3.24
CA ILE A 442 2.36 17.65 -2.09
C ILE A 442 1.00 17.09 -1.67
N ALA A 443 0.07 16.93 -2.62
CA ALA A 443 -1.26 16.42 -2.33
C ALA A 443 -1.24 15.02 -1.69
N LEU A 444 -0.36 14.14 -2.17
CA LEU A 444 -0.18 12.79 -1.61
C LEU A 444 0.39 12.85 -0.19
N ALA A 445 1.46 13.61 0.05
CA ALA A 445 2.05 13.78 1.38
C ALA A 445 1.03 14.33 2.39
N ASP A 446 0.26 15.36 2.01
CA ASP A 446 -0.77 15.95 2.87
C ASP A 446 -1.87 14.94 3.20
N SER A 447 -2.25 14.10 2.23
CA SER A 447 -3.24 13.04 2.41
C SER A 447 -2.78 12.01 3.44
N LEU A 448 -1.53 11.56 3.35
CA LEU A 448 -0.94 10.62 4.30
C LEU A 448 -0.85 11.23 5.72
N ARG A 449 -0.38 12.47 5.83
CA ARG A 449 -0.31 13.21 7.11
C ARG A 449 -1.69 13.34 7.77
N ARG A 450 -2.73 13.71 7.01
CA ARG A 450 -4.11 13.80 7.53
C ARG A 450 -4.61 12.47 8.09
N ARG A 451 -4.29 11.35 7.45
CA ARG A 451 -4.70 10.01 7.94
C ARG A 451 -4.01 9.66 9.25
N VAL A 452 -2.70 9.89 9.35
CA VAL A 452 -1.93 9.67 10.59
C VAL A 452 -2.48 10.55 11.72
N GLU A 453 -2.76 11.82 11.44
CA GLU A 453 -3.27 12.75 12.44
C GLU A 453 -4.68 12.40 12.92
N ALA A 454 -5.52 11.86 12.03
CA ALA A 454 -6.84 11.37 12.41
C ALA A 454 -6.75 10.23 13.45
N VAL A 455 -5.78 9.32 13.30
CA VAL A 455 -5.52 8.25 14.28
C VAL A 455 -4.99 8.83 15.59
N ARG A 456 -4.02 9.75 15.53
CA ARG A 456 -3.49 10.44 16.72
C ARG A 456 -4.58 11.13 17.51
N THR A 457 -5.44 11.89 16.82
CA THR A 457 -6.57 12.58 17.43
C THR A 457 -7.52 11.57 18.10
N ALA A 458 -7.87 10.49 17.40
CA ALA A 458 -8.78 9.47 17.94
C ALA A 458 -8.21 8.73 19.15
N THR A 459 -6.89 8.50 19.20
CA THR A 459 -6.24 7.77 20.30
C THR A 459 -5.91 8.62 21.53
N SER A 460 -5.81 9.95 21.36
CA SER A 460 -5.45 10.88 22.44
C SER A 460 -6.38 10.83 23.68
N ALA A 461 -7.61 10.32 23.53
CA ALA A 461 -8.62 10.26 24.58
C ALA A 461 -8.83 8.86 25.20
N LEU A 462 -8.09 7.83 24.78
CA LEU A 462 -8.49 6.43 25.03
C LEU A 462 -7.92 5.77 26.29
N SER A 463 -6.78 6.23 26.81
CA SER A 463 -6.21 5.65 28.03
C SER A 463 -5.12 6.51 28.67
N GLU A 464 -5.19 6.64 30.01
CA GLU A 464 -4.03 6.95 30.85
C GLU A 464 -3.84 5.82 31.87
N PRO A 465 -2.63 5.21 32.00
CA PRO A 465 -1.41 5.47 31.21
C PRO A 465 -1.46 4.88 29.78
N PRO A 466 -0.59 5.34 28.85
CA PRO A 466 -0.55 4.86 27.46
C PRO A 466 -0.07 3.39 27.36
N VAL A 467 -0.56 2.68 26.34
CA VAL A 467 -0.20 1.27 26.06
C VAL A 467 1.29 1.13 25.74
N ARG A 468 1.98 0.23 26.43
CA ARG A 468 3.39 -0.11 26.15
C ARG A 468 3.45 -1.24 25.12
N ALA A 469 4.07 -0.98 23.97
CA ALA A 469 4.12 -1.92 22.86
C ALA A 469 5.55 -2.27 22.46
N ALA A 470 5.83 -3.56 22.32
CA ALA A 470 7.06 -4.07 21.74
C ALA A 470 6.84 -4.42 20.27
N CYS A 471 7.72 -3.94 19.41
CA CYS A 471 7.67 -4.15 17.97
C CYS A 471 8.95 -4.86 17.56
N LEU A 472 8.84 -6.08 17.02
CA LEU A 472 9.95 -6.97 16.74
C LEU A 472 10.15 -7.09 15.22
N GLN A 473 11.28 -6.61 14.72
CA GLN A 473 11.63 -6.68 13.29
C GLN A 473 12.33 -7.98 12.89
N TRP A 474 12.72 -8.82 13.85
CA TRP A 474 13.33 -10.12 13.58
C TRP A 474 13.17 -11.08 14.77
N CYS A 475 13.00 -12.39 14.51
CA CYS A 475 12.81 -13.40 15.56
C CYS A 475 14.12 -14.04 16.04
N SER A 476 15.12 -14.21 15.17
CA SER A 476 16.42 -14.80 15.53
C SER A 476 17.55 -14.27 14.62
N PRO A 477 18.52 -13.51 15.15
CA PRO A 477 18.54 -12.96 16.51
C PRO A 477 17.34 -12.02 16.74
N LEU A 478 16.91 -11.89 17.99
CA LEU A 478 15.76 -11.06 18.33
C LEU A 478 16.11 -9.58 18.15
N MET A 479 15.34 -8.86 17.35
CA MET A 479 15.59 -7.45 17.03
C MET A 479 14.34 -6.61 17.26
N GLY A 480 14.50 -5.49 17.96
CA GLY A 480 13.47 -4.48 18.15
C GLY A 480 13.30 -3.59 16.91
N ALA A 481 12.22 -2.83 16.85
CA ALA A 481 11.96 -1.89 15.76
C ALA A 481 12.48 -0.48 16.08
N GLY A 482 13.36 0.03 15.22
CA GLY A 482 13.85 1.41 15.23
C GLY A 482 13.22 2.26 14.11
N TYR A 483 13.93 3.31 13.70
CA TYR A 483 13.56 4.25 12.65
C TYR A 483 12.23 4.95 12.93
N TRP A 484 11.29 4.91 11.98
CA TRP A 484 10.00 5.58 12.07
C TRP A 484 8.96 4.80 12.88
N VAL A 485 9.21 3.52 13.19
CA VAL A 485 8.24 2.66 13.88
C VAL A 485 7.88 3.16 15.28
N PRO A 486 8.83 3.61 16.13
CA PRO A 486 8.48 4.21 17.43
C PRO A 486 7.54 5.41 17.31
N GLU A 487 7.68 6.24 16.26
CA GLU A 487 6.79 7.37 16.01
C GLU A 487 5.44 6.94 15.44
N MET A 488 5.38 5.83 14.70
CA MET A 488 4.10 5.20 14.33
C MET A 488 3.33 4.72 15.56
N LEU A 489 4.01 4.09 16.53
CA LEU A 489 3.41 3.71 17.81
C LEU A 489 2.91 4.95 18.56
N ALA A 490 3.72 6.02 18.63
CA ALA A 490 3.30 7.27 19.24
C ALA A 490 2.06 7.87 18.57
N ALA A 491 2.00 7.87 17.24
CA ALA A 491 0.82 8.31 16.49
C ALA A 491 -0.41 7.41 16.71
N ALA A 492 -0.18 6.12 16.98
CA ALA A 492 -1.20 5.15 17.37
C ALA A 492 -1.56 5.22 18.87
N GLY A 493 -1.05 6.20 19.62
CA GLY A 493 -1.33 6.39 21.04
C GLY A 493 -0.60 5.41 21.97
N ALA A 494 0.45 4.73 21.50
CA ALA A 494 1.24 3.75 22.24
C ALA A 494 2.70 4.20 22.41
N VAL A 495 3.43 3.56 23.32
CA VAL A 495 4.85 3.83 23.57
C VAL A 495 5.68 2.61 23.18
N SER A 496 6.70 2.83 22.34
CA SER A 496 7.69 1.80 21.98
C SER A 496 8.56 1.45 23.18
N VAL A 497 8.75 0.15 23.42
CA VAL A 497 9.69 -0.35 24.44
C VAL A 497 10.90 -1.07 23.85
N THR A 498 10.98 -1.18 22.52
CA THR A 498 12.00 -1.96 21.81
C THR A 498 12.93 -1.11 20.94
N GLY A 499 12.76 0.20 20.86
CA GLY A 499 13.59 1.08 20.04
C GLY A 499 13.18 2.54 20.13
N GLU A 500 14.09 3.42 19.69
CA GLU A 500 13.96 4.87 19.78
C GLU A 500 13.68 5.51 18.41
N PRO A 501 12.89 6.61 18.36
CA PRO A 501 12.66 7.38 17.13
C PRO A 501 13.95 7.77 16.41
N GLY A 502 14.06 7.46 15.12
CA GLY A 502 15.26 7.75 14.31
C GLY A 502 16.49 6.90 14.64
N GLY A 503 16.42 6.03 15.66
CA GLY A 503 17.49 5.09 15.98
C GLY A 503 17.53 3.92 15.00
N GLY A 504 18.65 3.20 14.93
CA GLY A 504 18.72 1.95 14.15
C GLY A 504 17.92 0.81 14.78
N THR A 505 17.90 -0.36 14.13
CA THR A 505 17.27 -1.59 14.66
C THR A 505 18.13 -2.19 15.79
N PRO A 506 17.69 -2.15 17.06
CA PRO A 506 18.49 -2.70 18.17
C PRO A 506 18.37 -4.22 18.27
N MET A 507 19.48 -4.89 18.58
CA MET A 507 19.44 -6.29 19.03
C MET A 507 19.01 -6.33 20.49
N ILE A 508 18.02 -7.15 20.80
CA ILE A 508 17.50 -7.32 22.17
C ILE A 508 17.55 -8.78 22.58
N THR A 509 17.56 -9.06 23.88
CA THR A 509 17.43 -10.42 24.39
C THR A 509 15.98 -10.69 24.76
N LEU A 510 15.57 -11.96 24.73
CA LEU A 510 14.24 -12.35 25.19
C LEU A 510 14.08 -12.07 26.69
N ASP A 511 15.16 -12.16 27.48
CA ASP A 511 15.14 -11.82 28.91
C ASP A 511 14.86 -10.33 29.14
N ALA A 512 15.48 -9.44 28.34
CA ALA A 512 15.20 -8.00 28.40
C ALA A 512 13.75 -7.68 28.00
N LEU A 513 13.21 -8.37 26.98
CA LEU A 513 11.79 -8.22 26.61
C LEU A 513 10.85 -8.68 27.73
N VAL A 514 11.21 -9.73 28.48
CA VAL A 514 10.45 -10.20 29.64
C VAL A 514 10.55 -9.25 30.82
N GLU A 515 11.71 -8.64 31.05
CA GLU A 515 11.89 -7.63 32.10
C GLU A 515 11.06 -6.36 31.81
N GLU A 516 11.00 -5.96 30.53
CA GLU A 516 10.21 -4.81 30.07
C GLU A 516 8.68 -5.07 30.10
N ASP A 517 8.29 -6.34 29.93
CA ASP A 517 6.92 -6.88 30.00
C ASP A 517 5.83 -5.99 29.36
N PRO A 518 5.86 -5.81 28.03
CA PRO A 518 4.93 -4.93 27.32
C PRO A 518 3.47 -5.40 27.38
N ASP A 519 2.54 -4.44 27.23
CA ASP A 519 1.10 -4.71 27.16
C ASP A 519 0.68 -5.29 25.81
N VAL A 520 1.43 -4.99 24.75
CA VAL A 520 1.25 -5.47 23.38
C VAL A 520 2.59 -5.90 22.78
N VAL A 521 2.61 -7.00 22.03
CA VAL A 521 3.78 -7.41 21.24
C VAL A 521 3.38 -7.58 19.78
N VAL A 522 4.13 -7.03 18.85
CA VAL A 522 3.92 -7.16 17.40
C VAL A 522 5.20 -7.69 16.76
N VAL A 523 5.15 -8.89 16.21
CA VAL A 523 6.21 -9.51 15.42
C VAL A 523 5.98 -9.15 13.95
N MET A 524 6.81 -8.28 13.38
CA MET A 524 6.67 -7.76 12.02
C MET A 524 8.01 -7.82 11.29
N CYS A 525 8.41 -9.06 10.98
CA CYS A 525 9.73 -9.34 10.45
C CYS A 525 10.03 -8.59 9.14
N CYS A 526 11.21 -7.96 9.08
CA CYS A 526 11.64 -7.20 7.91
C CYS A 526 11.73 -8.10 6.66
N GLY A 527 11.17 -7.63 5.53
CA GLY A 527 11.17 -8.36 4.26
C GLY A 527 10.32 -9.64 4.24
N TYR A 528 9.59 -9.98 5.31
CA TYR A 528 8.77 -11.17 5.40
C TYR A 528 7.28 -10.88 5.23
N THR A 529 6.63 -11.67 4.38
CA THR A 529 5.17 -11.78 4.36
C THR A 529 4.67 -12.35 5.68
N LEU A 530 3.38 -12.20 5.95
CA LEU A 530 2.75 -12.76 7.15
C LEU A 530 3.03 -14.26 7.32
N GLU A 531 2.97 -15.05 6.24
CA GLU A 531 3.21 -16.50 6.28
C GLU A 531 4.62 -16.83 6.72
N ARG A 532 5.62 -16.13 6.17
CA ARG A 532 7.02 -16.34 6.54
C ARG A 532 7.30 -15.88 7.96
N ALA A 533 6.77 -14.72 8.37
CA ALA A 533 6.88 -14.23 9.75
C ALA A 533 6.28 -15.22 10.76
N LEU A 534 5.16 -15.88 10.43
CA LEU A 534 4.54 -16.92 11.26
C LEU A 534 5.39 -18.19 11.36
N GLN A 535 6.04 -18.61 10.27
CA GLN A 535 6.97 -19.75 10.26
C GLN A 535 8.17 -19.47 11.18
N ASP A 536 8.76 -18.29 11.03
CA ASP A 536 9.89 -17.83 11.82
C ASP A 536 9.55 -17.70 13.31
N PHE A 537 8.43 -17.06 13.61
CA PHE A 537 7.91 -16.97 14.97
C PHE A 537 7.73 -18.37 15.59
N SER A 538 7.11 -19.29 14.85
CA SER A 538 6.87 -20.67 15.29
C SER A 538 8.16 -21.42 15.58
N GLN A 539 9.20 -21.17 14.79
CA GLN A 539 10.48 -21.86 14.90
C GLN A 539 11.35 -21.34 16.05
N TYR A 540 11.32 -20.03 16.33
CA TYR A 540 12.30 -19.41 17.22
C TYR A 540 11.74 -18.85 18.53
N LEU A 541 10.44 -18.52 18.61
CA LEU A 541 9.85 -17.86 19.78
C LEU A 541 8.67 -18.64 20.39
N ALA A 542 7.86 -19.31 19.58
CA ALA A 542 6.56 -19.85 20.03
C ALA A 542 6.63 -20.86 21.19
N ASP A 543 7.70 -21.65 21.25
CA ASP A 543 7.88 -22.69 22.27
C ASP A 543 8.86 -22.28 23.40
N ASP A 544 9.37 -21.04 23.41
CA ASP A 544 10.22 -20.54 24.50
C ASP A 544 9.36 -20.18 25.73
N PRO A 545 9.59 -20.77 26.92
CA PRO A 545 8.80 -20.48 28.12
C PRO A 545 8.78 -19.00 28.52
N ARG A 546 9.85 -18.26 28.22
CA ARG A 546 9.96 -16.83 28.53
C ARG A 546 9.02 -15.99 27.67
N TRP A 547 8.82 -16.39 26.41
CA TRP A 547 7.80 -15.77 25.55
C TRP A 547 6.41 -15.99 26.15
N GLY A 548 6.11 -17.22 26.58
CA GLY A 548 4.83 -17.55 27.21
C GLY A 548 4.54 -16.82 28.54
N SER A 549 5.56 -16.28 29.21
CA SER A 549 5.38 -15.52 30.46
C SER A 549 4.96 -14.06 30.27
N LEU A 550 5.07 -13.50 29.07
CA LEU A 550 4.73 -12.09 28.79
C LEU A 550 3.24 -11.82 29.02
N ARG A 551 2.91 -10.68 29.65
CA ARG A 551 1.51 -10.25 29.85
C ARG A 551 0.76 -10.14 28.54
N ALA A 552 1.38 -9.58 27.50
CA ALA A 552 0.80 -9.50 26.16
C ALA A 552 0.39 -10.87 25.61
N VAL A 553 1.20 -11.92 25.82
CA VAL A 553 0.90 -13.27 25.31
C VAL A 553 -0.26 -13.91 26.09
N GLN A 554 -0.23 -13.81 27.42
CA GLN A 554 -1.28 -14.33 28.29
C GLN A 554 -2.63 -13.62 28.07
N ALA A 555 -2.61 -12.32 27.78
CA ALA A 555 -3.79 -11.52 27.48
C ALA A 555 -4.27 -11.66 26.02
N GLY A 556 -3.58 -12.44 25.18
CA GLY A 556 -3.92 -12.57 23.75
C GLY A 556 -3.70 -11.29 22.93
N ARG A 557 -2.78 -10.43 23.38
CA ARG A 557 -2.35 -9.16 22.79
C ARG A 557 -0.94 -9.25 22.17
N ALA A 558 -0.53 -10.45 21.78
CA ALA A 558 0.64 -10.66 20.94
C ALA A 558 0.20 -10.92 19.50
N PHE A 559 0.87 -10.32 18.53
CA PHE A 559 0.49 -10.34 17.13
C PHE A 559 1.68 -10.69 16.24
N VAL A 560 1.43 -11.34 15.10
CA VAL A 560 2.39 -11.50 13.99
C VAL A 560 1.81 -10.78 12.78
N ALA A 561 2.58 -9.93 12.13
CA ALA A 561 2.12 -9.07 11.05
C ALA A 561 2.99 -9.19 9.79
N ASP A 562 2.42 -8.79 8.65
CA ASP A 562 3.15 -8.67 7.38
C ASP A 562 4.09 -7.46 7.44
N GLY A 563 5.34 -7.74 7.80
CA GLY A 563 6.37 -6.73 7.96
C GLY A 563 6.81 -6.13 6.62
N ASP A 564 6.82 -6.92 5.55
CA ASP A 564 7.25 -6.49 4.21
C ASP A 564 6.32 -5.42 3.64
N ARG A 565 5.01 -5.63 3.70
CA ARG A 565 4.03 -4.72 3.10
C ARG A 565 3.75 -3.46 3.91
N PHE A 566 3.64 -3.60 5.23
CA PHE A 566 3.09 -2.54 6.08
C PHE A 566 4.16 -1.83 6.92
N PHE A 567 5.07 -2.56 7.55
CA PHE A 567 5.85 -1.98 8.65
C PHE A 567 7.28 -1.58 8.26
N ASN A 568 7.86 -2.23 7.25
CA ASN A 568 9.25 -2.04 6.87
C ASN A 568 9.44 -1.38 5.48
N ASN A 569 8.33 -1.03 4.82
CA ASN A 569 8.33 -0.28 3.56
C ASN A 569 7.99 1.20 3.83
N SER A 570 8.90 2.11 3.50
CA SER A 570 8.78 3.57 3.73
C SER A 570 7.89 4.27 2.69
N GLY A 571 6.76 3.64 2.35
CA GLY A 571 5.84 4.06 1.29
C GLY A 571 4.48 4.55 1.80
N PRO A 572 3.51 4.75 0.89
CA PRO A 572 2.17 5.25 1.22
C PRO A 572 1.41 4.36 2.22
N SER A 573 1.79 3.08 2.34
CA SER A 573 1.22 2.16 3.33
C SER A 573 1.49 2.56 4.79
N VAL A 574 2.44 3.46 5.08
CA VAL A 574 2.77 3.86 6.47
C VAL A 574 1.57 4.40 7.24
N ALA A 575 0.70 5.18 6.59
CA ALA A 575 -0.51 5.69 7.22
C ALA A 575 -1.46 4.54 7.62
N ARG A 576 -1.54 3.52 6.77
CA ARG A 576 -2.30 2.29 7.08
C ARG A 576 -1.68 1.52 8.24
N SER A 577 -0.37 1.52 8.34
CA SER A 577 0.36 0.80 9.39
C SER A 577 0.17 1.45 10.77
N VAL A 578 0.04 2.78 10.83
CA VAL A 578 -0.38 3.50 12.04
C VAL A 578 -1.80 3.11 12.47
N GLU A 579 -2.73 3.04 11.52
CA GLU A 579 -4.10 2.57 11.77
C GLU A 579 -4.12 1.13 12.32
N LEU A 580 -3.30 0.22 11.77
CA LEU A 580 -3.18 -1.16 12.25
C LEU A 580 -2.60 -1.25 13.66
N LEU A 581 -1.56 -0.46 13.98
CA LEU A 581 -0.99 -0.41 15.33
C LEU A 581 -1.99 0.13 16.35
N ALA A 582 -2.77 1.15 15.98
CA ALA A 582 -3.79 1.72 16.83
C ALA A 582 -4.87 0.70 17.17
N GLU A 583 -5.29 -0.13 16.21
CA GLU A 583 -6.24 -1.22 16.45
C GLU A 583 -5.64 -2.34 17.33
N MET A 584 -4.36 -2.69 17.16
CA MET A 584 -3.69 -3.66 18.03
C MET A 584 -3.55 -3.15 19.48
N CYS A 585 -3.33 -1.85 19.64
CA CYS A 585 -3.21 -1.20 20.94
C CYS A 585 -4.57 -0.93 21.60
N TYR A 586 -5.59 -0.57 20.82
CA TYR A 586 -6.91 -0.17 21.29
C TYR A 586 -8.05 -0.88 20.54
N PRO A 587 -8.21 -2.21 20.71
CA PRO A 587 -9.16 -2.99 19.92
C PRO A 587 -10.59 -2.46 20.03
N GLY A 588 -11.28 -2.33 18.90
CA GLY A 588 -12.70 -1.93 18.85
C GLY A 588 -12.96 -0.43 18.98
N THR A 589 -11.92 0.41 19.06
CA THR A 589 -12.06 1.87 19.12
C THR A 589 -12.34 2.48 17.75
N PHE A 590 -11.72 1.94 16.71
CA PHE A 590 -11.93 2.35 15.33
C PHE A 590 -13.00 1.45 14.72
N GLY A 591 -14.24 1.57 15.22
CA GLY A 591 -15.35 0.66 14.91
C GLY A 591 -15.36 0.17 13.46
N ASP A 592 -15.22 -1.15 13.26
CA ASP A 592 -15.18 -1.88 11.97
C ASP A 592 -14.40 -1.22 10.81
N GLY A 593 -13.49 -0.27 11.12
CA GLY A 593 -12.81 0.64 10.20
C GLY A 593 -11.67 -0.02 9.44
N GLY A 594 -12.01 -0.99 8.58
CA GLY A 594 -11.07 -1.61 7.65
C GLY A 594 -10.08 -2.55 8.33
N MET A 595 -10.53 -3.71 8.79
CA MET A 595 -9.60 -4.83 8.96
C MET A 595 -9.11 -5.28 7.57
N VAL A 596 -7.85 -5.03 7.22
CA VAL A 596 -7.23 -5.71 6.06
C VAL A 596 -7.00 -7.16 6.47
N ALA A 597 -7.85 -8.07 5.99
CA ALA A 597 -7.61 -9.50 6.13
C ALA A 597 -6.20 -9.85 5.61
N GLY A 598 -5.40 -10.54 6.43
CA GLY A 598 -4.02 -10.91 6.10
C GLY A 598 -2.94 -9.88 6.47
N ALA A 599 -3.26 -8.75 7.13
CA ALA A 599 -2.22 -7.84 7.62
C ALA A 599 -1.53 -8.33 8.90
N TYR A 600 -2.26 -9.00 9.80
CA TYR A 600 -1.73 -9.59 11.03
C TYR A 600 -2.61 -10.69 11.61
N VAL A 601 -2.06 -11.48 12.54
CA VAL A 601 -2.70 -12.56 13.30
C VAL A 601 -2.42 -12.38 14.78
N ALA A 602 -3.45 -12.46 15.63
CA ALA A 602 -3.29 -12.50 17.08
C ALA A 602 -2.92 -13.91 17.56
N LEU A 603 -1.88 -14.00 18.40
CA LEU A 603 -1.40 -15.20 19.07
C LEU A 603 -2.16 -15.38 20.38
N ARG A 604 -2.91 -16.49 20.53
CA ARG A 604 -3.65 -16.83 21.77
C ARG A 604 -3.00 -18.01 22.49
N ASP A 605 -3.06 -17.98 23.82
CA ASP A 605 -2.39 -18.91 24.74
C ASP A 605 -2.75 -20.40 24.47
N ARG A 606 -1.72 -21.26 24.42
CA ARG A 606 -1.78 -22.72 24.23
C ARG A 606 -2.02 -23.49 25.55
N GLY A 607 -2.11 -22.80 26.69
CA GLY A 607 -2.07 -23.37 28.04
C GLY A 607 -3.18 -24.35 28.48
N ALA A 608 -4.29 -24.51 27.78
CA ALA A 608 -5.39 -25.41 28.20
C ALA A 608 -5.45 -26.76 27.45
N ALA A 609 -4.63 -26.98 26.41
CA ALA A 609 -4.72 -28.16 25.54
C ALA A 609 -3.64 -29.23 25.75
N ALA A 610 -2.71 -29.01 26.68
CA ALA A 610 -1.58 -29.89 26.93
C ALA A 610 -1.96 -31.10 27.81
N ARG A 611 -2.71 -32.07 27.28
CA ARG A 611 -2.78 -33.48 27.77
C ARG A 611 -3.51 -34.39 26.77
N ARG A 612 -2.88 -34.70 25.61
CA ARG A 612 -2.99 -36.00 24.89
C ARG A 612 -1.89 -36.10 23.80
N ARG A 613 -1.16 -37.22 23.84
CA ARG A 613 0.11 -37.61 23.15
C ARG A 613 0.08 -37.53 21.60
N GLN A 614 1.06 -36.85 20.98
CA GLN A 614 2.28 -37.32 20.25
C GLN A 614 2.15 -37.67 18.74
N TYR A 615 2.51 -36.66 17.92
CA TYR A 615 3.18 -36.57 16.59
C TYR A 615 2.62 -37.24 15.30
N PRO A 616 2.91 -36.68 14.09
CA PRO A 616 3.16 -35.27 13.72
C PRO A 616 2.39 -34.80 12.46
N GLY A 617 2.22 -33.47 12.31
CA GLY A 617 1.91 -32.83 11.03
C GLY A 617 0.44 -32.52 10.75
N GLN A 618 -0.14 -31.57 11.47
CA GLN A 618 -1.38 -30.89 11.05
C GLN A 618 -1.59 -29.65 11.93
N LEU A 619 -1.54 -28.46 11.31
CA LEU A 619 -2.08 -27.22 11.87
C LEU A 619 -3.61 -27.38 11.92
N VAL A 620 -4.12 -27.98 13.01
CA VAL A 620 -5.54 -27.96 13.32
C VAL A 620 -5.84 -26.58 13.90
N ALA A 621 -6.59 -25.78 13.14
CA ALA A 621 -7.11 -24.49 13.61
C ALA A 621 -7.94 -24.70 14.89
N ALA A 622 -7.63 -23.94 15.95
CA ALA A 622 -8.47 -23.92 17.14
C ALA A 622 -9.85 -23.31 16.80
N PRO A 623 -10.96 -23.79 17.39
CA PRO A 623 -12.29 -23.29 17.07
C PRO A 623 -12.46 -21.87 17.59
N ARG A 624 -12.60 -20.89 16.68
CA ARG A 624 -13.03 -19.53 17.02
C ARG A 624 -14.50 -19.59 17.45
N GLY A 625 -14.83 -19.02 18.61
CA GLY A 625 -16.21 -18.79 19.03
C GLY A 625 -16.99 -18.17 17.87
N GLY A 626 -18.09 -18.81 17.48
CA GLY A 626 -18.75 -18.46 16.22
C GLY A 626 -19.28 -17.04 16.22
N LEU A 627 -18.94 -16.31 15.17
CA LEU A 627 -19.70 -15.12 14.79
C LEU A 627 -21.16 -15.54 14.64
N SER A 628 -22.08 -14.68 15.04
CA SER A 628 -23.49 -14.90 14.73
C SER A 628 -23.65 -14.95 13.20
N ALA A 629 -24.68 -15.65 12.72
CA ALA A 629 -24.98 -15.72 11.29
C ALA A 629 -25.16 -14.31 10.67
N GLU A 630 -25.73 -13.38 11.45
CA GLU A 630 -25.92 -11.98 11.07
C GLU A 630 -24.59 -11.22 10.93
N THR A 631 -23.68 -11.34 11.90
CA THR A 631 -22.35 -10.72 11.79
C THR A 631 -21.55 -11.29 10.62
N MET A 632 -21.68 -12.59 10.35
CA MET A 632 -21.04 -13.23 9.21
C MET A 632 -21.60 -12.72 7.88
N ALA A 633 -22.92 -12.58 7.76
CA ALA A 633 -23.59 -12.04 6.59
C ALA A 633 -23.14 -10.60 6.31
N THR A 634 -23.10 -9.73 7.33
CA THR A 634 -22.59 -8.36 7.21
C THR A 634 -21.14 -8.33 6.76
N SER A 635 -20.28 -9.17 7.35
CA SER A 635 -18.88 -9.26 6.97
C SER A 635 -18.70 -9.71 5.51
N CYS A 636 -19.48 -10.69 5.06
CA CYS A 636 -19.48 -11.17 3.68
C CYS A 636 -19.95 -10.09 2.70
N ARG A 637 -21.04 -9.38 3.04
CA ARG A 637 -21.57 -8.26 2.26
C ARG A 637 -20.50 -7.18 2.07
N SER A 638 -19.89 -6.71 3.15
CA SER A 638 -18.85 -5.66 3.09
C SER A 638 -17.63 -6.11 2.28
N ALA A 639 -17.16 -7.35 2.47
CA ALA A 639 -16.03 -7.89 1.71
C ALA A 639 -16.33 -7.96 0.21
N LEU A 640 -17.55 -8.37 -0.18
CA LEU A 640 -17.91 -8.44 -1.59
C LEU A 640 -18.10 -7.06 -2.22
N ILE A 641 -18.68 -6.10 -1.49
CA ILE A 641 -18.83 -4.72 -1.96
C ILE A 641 -17.46 -4.08 -2.24
N GLU A 642 -16.52 -4.21 -1.31
CA GLU A 642 -15.16 -3.66 -1.52
C GLU A 642 -14.44 -4.34 -2.67
N SER A 643 -14.57 -5.66 -2.78
CA SER A 643 -14.00 -6.42 -3.90
C SER A 643 -14.61 -6.03 -5.24
N MET A 644 -15.90 -5.68 -5.25
CA MET A 644 -16.57 -5.17 -6.43
C MET A 644 -16.07 -3.77 -6.81
N ARG A 645 -15.76 -2.91 -5.82
CA ARG A 645 -15.11 -1.62 -6.06
C ARG A 645 -13.74 -1.79 -6.71
N GLU A 646 -12.91 -2.71 -6.22
CA GLU A 646 -11.61 -3.02 -6.83
C GLU A 646 -11.76 -3.55 -8.27
N ALA A 647 -12.77 -4.39 -8.53
CA ALA A 647 -13.06 -4.87 -9.88
C ALA A 647 -13.53 -3.74 -10.82
N ALA A 648 -14.40 -2.85 -10.32
CA ALA A 648 -14.88 -1.68 -11.07
C ALA A 648 -13.75 -0.68 -11.37
N ALA A 649 -12.81 -0.48 -10.44
CA ALA A 649 -11.66 0.40 -10.66
C ALA A 649 -10.74 -0.13 -11.79
N ARG A 650 -10.56 -1.45 -11.89
CA ARG A 650 -9.77 -2.08 -12.97
C ARG A 650 -10.50 -2.02 -14.31
N HIS A 651 -11.81 -2.31 -14.31
CA HIS A 651 -12.63 -2.28 -15.51
C HIS A 651 -13.96 -1.56 -15.23
N PRO A 652 -14.03 -0.23 -15.46
CA PRO A 652 -15.22 0.56 -15.12
C PRO A 652 -16.47 0.21 -15.91
N ARG A 653 -16.34 -0.50 -17.03
CA ARG A 653 -17.43 -0.88 -17.95
C ARG A 653 -17.35 -2.35 -18.28
N ALA A 654 -18.46 -3.07 -18.12
CA ALA A 654 -18.54 -4.47 -18.50
C ALA A 654 -19.95 -4.91 -18.93
N VAL A 655 -20.02 -6.09 -19.54
CA VAL A 655 -21.26 -6.85 -19.72
C VAL A 655 -21.27 -8.01 -18.72
N VAL A 656 -22.38 -8.25 -18.02
CA VAL A 656 -22.45 -9.39 -17.10
C VAL A 656 -22.80 -10.66 -17.84
N LEU A 657 -22.04 -11.74 -17.64
CA LEU A 657 -22.45 -13.09 -18.00
C LEU A 657 -23.37 -13.60 -16.88
N LEU A 658 -24.67 -13.54 -17.11
CA LEU A 658 -25.67 -13.73 -16.08
C LEU A 658 -26.27 -15.14 -16.14
N SER A 659 -25.97 -15.97 -15.15
CA SER A 659 -26.67 -17.26 -14.96
C SER A 659 -27.95 -17.10 -14.14
N GLY A 660 -28.12 -15.98 -13.42
CA GLY A 660 -29.15 -15.89 -12.37
C GLY A 660 -28.89 -16.86 -11.21
N GLY A 661 -27.68 -17.40 -11.12
CA GLY A 661 -27.19 -18.14 -9.97
C GLY A 661 -26.86 -17.19 -8.81
N VAL A 662 -26.68 -17.78 -7.62
CA VAL A 662 -26.33 -17.05 -6.37
C VAL A 662 -25.13 -16.13 -6.58
N ASP A 663 -24.13 -16.59 -7.33
CA ASP A 663 -22.81 -15.95 -7.43
C ASP A 663 -22.88 -14.65 -8.24
N THR A 664 -23.39 -14.73 -9.47
CA THR A 664 -23.56 -13.55 -10.35
C THR A 664 -24.60 -12.58 -9.80
N ALA A 665 -25.64 -13.09 -9.12
CA ALA A 665 -26.63 -12.22 -8.51
C ALA A 665 -26.06 -11.47 -7.31
N ALA A 666 -25.29 -12.12 -6.43
CA ALA A 666 -24.62 -11.45 -5.31
C ALA A 666 -23.59 -10.41 -5.79
N ALA A 667 -22.86 -10.68 -6.88
CA ALA A 667 -21.97 -9.68 -7.49
C ALA A 667 -22.73 -8.44 -7.98
N LEU A 668 -23.93 -8.62 -8.56
CA LEU A 668 -24.77 -7.50 -9.00
C LEU A 668 -25.35 -6.72 -7.81
N GLU A 669 -25.79 -7.38 -6.74
CA GLU A 669 -26.25 -6.69 -5.52
C GLU A 669 -25.11 -5.91 -4.85
N ALA A 670 -23.89 -6.47 -4.82
CA ALA A 670 -22.70 -5.77 -4.35
C ALA A 670 -22.40 -4.53 -5.20
N ASN A 671 -22.45 -4.64 -6.53
CA ASN A 671 -22.26 -3.50 -7.42
C ASN A 671 -23.34 -2.43 -7.25
N ALA A 672 -24.60 -2.84 -7.07
CA ALA A 672 -25.72 -1.93 -6.83
C ALA A 672 -25.64 -1.23 -5.46
N SER A 673 -24.86 -1.75 -4.53
CA SER A 673 -24.62 -1.15 -3.21
C SER A 673 -23.53 -0.06 -3.22
N LEU A 674 -22.78 0.08 -4.33
CA LEU A 674 -21.75 1.10 -4.48
C LEU A 674 -22.33 2.45 -4.95
N PRO A 675 -21.69 3.59 -4.63
CA PRO A 675 -22.00 4.87 -5.24
C PRO A 675 -21.87 4.81 -6.78
N PRO A 676 -22.70 5.52 -7.57
CA PRO A 676 -22.63 5.48 -9.03
C PRO A 676 -21.27 5.85 -9.63
N SER A 677 -20.45 6.63 -8.94
CA SER A 677 -19.08 7.00 -9.35
C SER A 677 -18.04 5.90 -9.16
N GLU A 678 -18.35 4.90 -8.33
CA GLU A 678 -17.48 3.79 -7.96
C GLU A 678 -17.98 2.43 -8.48
N ALA A 679 -19.27 2.35 -8.82
CA ALA A 679 -19.89 1.16 -9.37
C ALA A 679 -19.43 0.89 -10.81
N MET A 680 -19.32 -0.39 -11.16
CA MET A 680 -19.11 -0.82 -12.54
C MET A 680 -20.35 -0.46 -13.38
N GLU A 681 -20.14 0.23 -14.49
CA GLU A 681 -21.18 0.57 -15.45
C GLU A 681 -21.56 -0.69 -16.25
N LEU A 682 -22.69 -1.29 -15.87
CA LEU A 682 -23.27 -2.48 -16.47
C LEU A 682 -24.50 -2.09 -17.29
N SER A 683 -24.41 -2.17 -18.62
CA SER A 683 -25.53 -1.80 -19.50
C SER A 683 -26.35 -2.99 -20.00
N SER A 684 -25.74 -4.17 -20.04
CA SER A 684 -26.37 -5.39 -20.59
C SER A 684 -25.96 -6.63 -19.81
N ALA A 685 -26.87 -7.61 -19.79
CA ALA A 685 -26.64 -8.95 -19.28
C ALA A 685 -26.81 -9.97 -20.41
N VAL A 686 -25.94 -10.97 -20.49
CA VAL A 686 -26.03 -12.05 -21.47
C VAL A 686 -26.25 -13.38 -20.77
N THR A 687 -27.24 -14.14 -21.21
CA THR A 687 -27.53 -15.50 -20.72
C THR A 687 -27.68 -16.46 -21.89
N VAL A 688 -27.20 -17.70 -21.74
CA VAL A 688 -27.28 -18.74 -22.78
C VAL A 688 -28.14 -19.88 -22.28
N PHE A 689 -29.15 -20.25 -23.07
CA PHE A 689 -29.97 -21.45 -22.85
C PHE A 689 -29.88 -22.37 -24.06
N ALA A 690 -29.55 -23.62 -23.81
CA ALA A 690 -29.44 -24.69 -24.79
C ALA A 690 -30.61 -25.70 -24.71
N SER A 691 -31.48 -25.55 -23.71
CA SER A 691 -32.65 -26.39 -23.43
C SER A 691 -33.74 -25.58 -22.72
N GLU A 692 -35.01 -25.96 -22.93
CA GLU A 692 -36.15 -25.44 -22.15
C GLU A 692 -36.11 -25.92 -20.68
N ALA A 693 -35.41 -27.02 -20.40
CA ALA A 693 -35.22 -27.54 -19.05
C ALA A 693 -34.12 -26.82 -18.25
N ALA A 694 -33.45 -25.83 -18.86
CA ALA A 694 -32.39 -25.04 -18.25
C ALA A 694 -32.84 -24.41 -16.91
N THR A 695 -32.14 -24.74 -15.82
CA THR A 695 -32.60 -24.35 -14.48
C THR A 695 -32.35 -22.88 -14.14
N ASP A 696 -31.54 -22.18 -14.95
CA ASP A 696 -31.30 -20.74 -14.85
C ASP A 696 -32.41 -19.90 -15.49
N ARG A 697 -33.19 -20.49 -16.40
CA ARG A 697 -34.25 -19.82 -17.17
C ARG A 697 -35.24 -18.99 -16.33
N PRO A 698 -35.74 -19.46 -15.18
CA PRO A 698 -36.68 -18.65 -14.40
C PRO A 698 -36.02 -17.59 -13.52
N TYR A 699 -34.70 -17.65 -13.27
CA TYR A 699 -34.01 -16.72 -12.36
C TYR A 699 -33.27 -15.60 -13.11
N ALA A 700 -32.61 -15.90 -14.24
CA ALA A 700 -31.80 -14.92 -14.94
C ALA A 700 -32.59 -13.66 -15.37
N PRO A 701 -33.82 -13.76 -15.91
CA PRO A 701 -34.64 -12.59 -16.25
C PRO A 701 -35.01 -11.75 -15.02
N LEU A 702 -35.36 -12.40 -13.90
CA LEU A 702 -35.72 -11.72 -12.65
C LEU A 702 -34.56 -10.91 -12.08
N VAL A 703 -33.35 -11.48 -12.12
CA VAL A 703 -32.14 -10.78 -11.67
C VAL A 703 -31.80 -9.62 -12.62
N ALA A 704 -31.90 -9.82 -13.93
CA ALA A 704 -31.64 -8.73 -14.89
C ALA A 704 -32.62 -7.57 -14.75
N GLU A 705 -33.91 -7.85 -14.61
CA GLU A 705 -34.97 -6.85 -14.43
C GLU A 705 -34.75 -6.03 -13.15
N ARG A 706 -34.43 -6.70 -12.03
CA ARG A 706 -34.16 -6.05 -10.75
C ARG A 706 -33.04 -5.01 -10.82
N HIS A 707 -32.00 -5.28 -11.61
CA HIS A 707 -30.87 -4.36 -11.79
C HIS A 707 -31.02 -3.43 -13.00
N GLY A 708 -32.18 -3.41 -13.66
CA GLY A 708 -32.44 -2.52 -14.80
C GLY A 708 -31.55 -2.81 -16.03
N LEU A 709 -31.05 -4.03 -16.17
CA LEU A 709 -30.11 -4.40 -17.23
C LEU A 709 -30.85 -4.76 -18.52
N ARG A 710 -30.29 -4.38 -19.68
CA ARG A 710 -30.74 -4.93 -20.96
C ARG A 710 -30.38 -6.41 -21.03
N HIS A 711 -31.37 -7.28 -20.86
CA HIS A 711 -31.15 -8.72 -20.87
C HIS A 711 -31.17 -9.29 -22.30
N VAL A 712 -30.06 -9.87 -22.73
CA VAL A 712 -29.89 -10.57 -23.99
C VAL A 712 -29.86 -12.08 -23.70
N VAL A 713 -30.92 -12.78 -24.11
CA VAL A 713 -31.04 -14.22 -23.95
C VAL A 713 -30.72 -14.90 -25.29
N LEU A 714 -29.72 -15.77 -25.28
CA LEU A 714 -29.37 -16.63 -26.41
C LEU A 714 -30.03 -17.99 -26.24
N ASP A 715 -31.18 -18.17 -26.89
CA ASP A 715 -31.86 -19.46 -26.97
C ASP A 715 -31.29 -20.25 -28.17
N VAL A 716 -30.39 -21.18 -27.88
CA VAL A 716 -29.62 -21.92 -28.89
C VAL A 716 -29.99 -23.40 -28.88
N ARG A 717 -29.91 -24.03 -30.04
CA ARG A 717 -29.99 -25.49 -30.11
C ARG A 717 -28.67 -26.11 -29.66
N LEU A 718 -28.72 -27.32 -29.08
CA LEU A 718 -27.51 -28.10 -28.75
C LEU A 718 -26.52 -28.22 -29.93
N ASP A 719 -27.04 -28.25 -31.18
CA ASP A 719 -26.24 -28.17 -32.41
C ASP A 719 -25.31 -26.94 -32.45
N ALA A 720 -25.84 -25.76 -32.17
CA ALA A 720 -25.07 -24.51 -32.18
C ALA A 720 -24.07 -24.45 -31.03
N VAL A 721 -24.33 -25.17 -29.93
CA VAL A 721 -23.36 -25.34 -28.85
C VAL A 721 -22.17 -26.18 -29.32
N LEU A 722 -22.38 -27.21 -30.16
CA LEU A 722 -21.28 -27.99 -30.75
C LEU A 722 -20.40 -27.17 -31.70
N GLU A 723 -20.94 -26.16 -32.38
CA GLU A 723 -20.18 -25.33 -33.32
C GLU A 723 -19.05 -24.52 -32.66
N VAL A 724 -19.17 -24.21 -31.37
CA VAL A 724 -18.13 -23.46 -30.64
C VAL A 724 -17.07 -24.36 -30.01
N ILE A 725 -17.32 -25.67 -29.91
CA ILE A 725 -16.40 -26.64 -29.30
C ILE A 725 -15.00 -26.59 -29.90
N PRO A 726 -14.78 -26.52 -31.23
CA PRO A 726 -13.43 -26.42 -31.79
C PRO A 726 -12.66 -25.18 -31.30
N ALA A 727 -13.35 -24.08 -31.03
CA ALA A 727 -12.72 -22.88 -30.46
C ALA A 727 -12.39 -23.09 -28.97
N CYS A 728 -13.28 -23.72 -28.20
CA CYS A 728 -13.04 -24.06 -26.79
C CYS A 728 -11.86 -25.03 -26.63
N VAL A 729 -11.80 -26.09 -27.45
CA VAL A 729 -10.70 -27.06 -27.46
C VAL A 729 -9.35 -26.38 -27.73
N ARG A 730 -9.28 -25.48 -28.71
CA ARG A 730 -8.05 -24.72 -29.00
C ARG A 730 -7.68 -23.74 -27.89
N ALA A 731 -8.67 -23.19 -27.20
CA ALA A 731 -8.45 -22.19 -26.16
C ALA A 731 -8.00 -22.81 -24.83
N LEU A 732 -8.56 -23.99 -24.50
CA LEU A 732 -8.38 -24.66 -23.21
C LEU A 732 -7.45 -25.87 -23.28
N GLU A 733 -7.02 -26.26 -24.48
CA GLU A 733 -6.06 -27.35 -24.68
C GLU A 733 -6.53 -28.69 -24.05
N THR A 734 -7.84 -28.94 -24.13
CA THR A 734 -8.49 -30.09 -23.48
C THR A 734 -9.56 -30.72 -24.36
N PHE A 735 -9.84 -31.99 -24.10
CA PHE A 735 -11.00 -32.74 -24.58
C PHE A 735 -11.81 -33.34 -23.43
N ASP A 736 -11.69 -32.78 -22.21
CA ASP A 736 -12.60 -33.10 -21.11
C ASP A 736 -14.03 -32.67 -21.43
N GLY A 737 -14.95 -33.65 -21.45
CA GLY A 737 -16.34 -33.40 -21.76
C GLY A 737 -17.08 -32.56 -20.73
N MET A 738 -16.73 -32.61 -19.45
CA MET A 738 -17.39 -31.73 -18.45
C MET A 738 -16.97 -30.27 -18.66
N GLU A 739 -15.66 -30.03 -18.76
CA GLU A 739 -15.09 -28.70 -19.02
C GLU A 739 -15.65 -28.10 -20.31
N LEU A 740 -15.67 -28.87 -21.40
CA LEU A 740 -16.12 -28.38 -22.71
C LEU A 740 -17.62 -28.04 -22.77
N ARG A 741 -18.48 -28.77 -22.06
CA ARG A 741 -19.92 -28.45 -21.95
C ARG A 741 -20.15 -27.09 -21.29
N ASN A 742 -19.35 -26.76 -20.28
CA ASN A 742 -19.41 -25.47 -19.59
C ASN A 742 -18.78 -24.37 -20.44
N ALA A 743 -17.60 -24.65 -21.02
CA ALA A 743 -16.86 -23.75 -21.89
C ALA A 743 -17.68 -23.28 -23.10
N ALA A 744 -18.48 -24.17 -23.70
CA ALA A 744 -19.27 -23.83 -24.87
C ALA A 744 -20.37 -22.80 -24.57
N ALA A 745 -21.08 -22.95 -23.45
CA ALA A 745 -22.07 -21.97 -23.01
C ALA A 745 -21.41 -20.61 -22.73
N VAL A 746 -20.27 -20.61 -22.03
CA VAL A 746 -19.50 -19.39 -21.74
C VAL A 746 -18.97 -18.72 -23.02
N MET A 747 -18.44 -19.49 -23.98
CA MET A 747 -17.95 -18.99 -25.27
C MET A 747 -19.05 -18.28 -26.07
N LEU A 748 -20.26 -18.83 -26.10
CA LEU A 748 -21.41 -18.19 -26.76
C LEU A 748 -21.75 -16.86 -26.08
N GLY A 749 -21.79 -16.84 -24.75
CA GLY A 749 -22.01 -15.61 -23.98
C GLY A 749 -20.93 -14.55 -24.22
N LEU A 750 -19.66 -14.94 -24.23
CA LEU A 750 -18.54 -14.04 -24.51
C LEU A 750 -18.56 -13.48 -25.93
N ARG A 751 -18.89 -14.30 -26.94
CA ARG A 751 -19.02 -13.83 -28.33
C ARG A 751 -20.11 -12.79 -28.47
N GLU A 752 -21.23 -12.98 -27.77
CA GLU A 752 -22.33 -12.00 -27.77
C GLU A 752 -21.97 -10.74 -26.98
N ALA A 753 -21.31 -10.86 -25.83
CA ALA A 753 -20.78 -9.71 -25.09
C ALA A 753 -19.82 -8.89 -25.96
N LYS A 754 -18.93 -9.56 -26.72
CA LYS A 754 -18.05 -8.91 -27.70
C LYS A 754 -18.83 -8.22 -28.81
N ARG A 755 -19.91 -8.84 -29.32
CA ARG A 755 -20.79 -8.24 -30.33
C ARG A 755 -21.50 -6.98 -29.81
N LEU A 756 -21.79 -6.93 -28.51
CA LEU A 756 -22.32 -5.75 -27.82
C LEU A 756 -21.25 -4.67 -27.56
N GLY A 757 -19.98 -4.91 -27.96
CA GLY A 757 -18.89 -3.96 -27.82
C GLY A 757 -18.16 -4.00 -26.47
N ALA A 758 -18.37 -5.04 -25.66
CA ALA A 758 -17.70 -5.17 -24.39
C ALA A 758 -16.20 -5.47 -24.55
N THR A 759 -15.38 -4.79 -23.76
CA THR A 759 -13.95 -5.08 -23.56
C THR A 759 -13.71 -5.92 -22.30
N ALA A 760 -14.68 -5.97 -21.38
CA ALA A 760 -14.64 -6.76 -20.17
C ALA A 760 -16.02 -7.39 -19.88
N VAL A 761 -16.03 -8.54 -19.20
CA VAL A 761 -17.24 -9.16 -18.66
C VAL A 761 -17.17 -9.35 -17.15
N LEU A 762 -18.32 -9.23 -16.48
CA LEU A 762 -18.48 -9.59 -15.06
C LEU A 762 -18.98 -11.03 -14.93
N THR A 763 -18.35 -11.84 -14.09
CA THR A 763 -18.72 -13.23 -13.77
C THR A 763 -18.72 -13.49 -12.26
N GLY A 764 -19.23 -14.65 -11.84
CA GLY A 764 -19.25 -15.13 -10.45
C GLY A 764 -18.18 -16.20 -10.13
N ASP A 765 -17.16 -16.33 -10.99
CA ASP A 765 -16.08 -17.32 -10.85
C ASP A 765 -15.37 -17.18 -9.48
N GLY A 766 -15.08 -18.28 -8.78
CA GLY A 766 -14.38 -18.28 -7.49
C GLY A 766 -15.27 -18.41 -6.25
N ALA A 767 -16.56 -18.07 -6.35
CA ALA A 767 -17.46 -18.15 -5.21
C ALA A 767 -17.65 -19.59 -4.70
N ASP A 768 -17.73 -20.56 -5.61
CA ASP A 768 -17.97 -21.97 -5.26
C ASP A 768 -16.76 -22.61 -4.58
N GLU A 769 -15.54 -22.31 -5.06
CA GLU A 769 -14.27 -22.76 -4.49
C GLU A 769 -14.08 -22.21 -3.08
N LEU A 770 -14.35 -20.92 -2.89
CA LEU A 770 -14.08 -20.21 -1.64
C LEU A 770 -15.13 -20.46 -0.55
N LEU A 771 -16.40 -20.62 -0.93
CA LEU A 771 -17.52 -20.68 0.01
C LEU A 771 -18.29 -22.01 -0.02
N GLY A 772 -17.63 -23.08 -0.51
CA GLY A 772 -18.12 -24.45 -0.40
C GLY A 772 -19.33 -24.76 -1.28
N GLY A 773 -19.38 -24.19 -2.48
CA GLY A 773 -20.48 -24.37 -3.43
C GLY A 773 -20.61 -25.79 -4.00
N TYR A 774 -19.52 -26.57 -4.03
CA TYR A 774 -19.51 -27.92 -4.60
C TYR A 774 -20.01 -29.00 -3.63
N SER A 775 -20.91 -29.87 -4.11
CA SER A 775 -21.50 -30.92 -3.27
C SER A 775 -20.49 -31.94 -2.73
N PHE A 776 -19.39 -32.18 -3.45
CA PHE A 776 -18.34 -33.09 -3.00
C PHE A 776 -17.57 -32.61 -1.75
N VAL A 777 -17.69 -31.32 -1.37
CA VAL A 777 -17.09 -30.79 -0.13
C VAL A 777 -18.09 -30.74 1.03
N TRP A 778 -19.36 -31.04 0.80
CA TRP A 778 -20.37 -30.93 1.86
C TRP A 778 -20.24 -32.03 2.92
N GLY A 779 -19.69 -33.19 2.55
CA GLY A 779 -19.47 -34.32 3.46
C GLY A 779 -18.15 -34.29 4.24
N THR A 780 -17.20 -33.40 3.94
CA THR A 780 -15.86 -33.38 4.56
C THR A 780 -15.89 -32.74 5.95
N ASP A 781 -15.02 -33.13 6.89
CA ASP A 781 -14.90 -32.41 8.16
C ASP A 781 -14.25 -31.02 7.98
N GLU A 782 -14.26 -30.19 9.04
CA GLU A 782 -13.73 -28.81 8.98
C GLU A 782 -12.25 -28.75 8.53
N PRO A 783 -11.33 -29.58 9.08
CA PRO A 783 -9.94 -29.55 8.66
C PRO A 783 -9.75 -29.97 7.19
N ALA A 784 -10.40 -31.06 6.74
CA ALA A 784 -10.28 -31.51 5.36
C ALA A 784 -10.92 -30.52 4.38
N TRP A 785 -12.06 -29.92 4.76
CA TRP A 785 -12.71 -28.86 3.98
C TRP A 785 -11.81 -27.64 3.84
N SER A 786 -11.26 -27.15 4.95
CA SER A 786 -10.38 -25.98 4.98
C SER A 786 -9.11 -26.20 4.16
N GLN A 787 -8.50 -27.39 4.24
CA GLN A 787 -7.33 -27.72 3.44
C GLN A 787 -7.67 -27.77 1.95
N LYS A 788 -8.71 -28.52 1.58
CA LYS A 788 -9.15 -28.63 0.18
C LYS A 788 -9.53 -27.27 -0.41
N ARG A 789 -10.15 -26.40 0.39
CA ARG A 789 -10.44 -25.02 0.01
C ARG A 789 -9.17 -24.21 -0.26
N ARG A 790 -8.15 -24.30 0.59
CA ARG A 790 -6.85 -23.63 0.37
C ARG A 790 -6.13 -24.16 -0.87
N ASP A 791 -6.17 -25.47 -1.10
CA ASP A 791 -5.57 -26.11 -2.27
C ASP A 791 -6.27 -25.68 -3.57
N MET A 792 -7.61 -25.58 -3.54
CA MET A 792 -8.36 -24.98 -4.64
C MET A 792 -7.93 -23.52 -4.81
N ALA A 793 -7.95 -22.71 -3.74
CA ALA A 793 -7.65 -21.29 -3.81
C ALA A 793 -6.26 -20.94 -4.37
N SER A 794 -5.24 -21.76 -4.08
CA SER A 794 -3.87 -21.55 -4.58
C SER A 794 -3.68 -21.92 -6.06
N SER A 795 -4.63 -22.64 -6.66
CA SER A 795 -4.50 -23.20 -8.01
C SER A 795 -5.74 -22.99 -8.90
N MET A 796 -6.65 -22.10 -8.48
CA MET A 796 -7.88 -21.82 -9.24
C MET A 796 -7.55 -21.25 -10.61
N ALA A 797 -8.11 -21.87 -11.63
CA ALA A 797 -8.08 -21.36 -12.99
C ALA A 797 -9.48 -21.55 -13.58
N PHE A 798 -10.01 -20.52 -14.23
CA PHE A 798 -11.37 -20.52 -14.72
C PHE A 798 -11.43 -20.43 -16.23
N THR A 799 -12.30 -21.24 -16.81
CA THR A 799 -12.60 -21.30 -18.24
C THR A 799 -12.93 -19.93 -18.80
N THR A 800 -13.77 -19.14 -18.08
CA THR A 800 -14.21 -17.81 -18.52
C THR A 800 -13.03 -16.89 -18.81
N HIS A 801 -12.03 -16.87 -17.94
CA HIS A 801 -10.86 -16.01 -18.07
C HIS A 801 -9.99 -16.42 -19.25
N ALA A 802 -9.75 -17.73 -19.42
CA ALA A 802 -8.99 -18.26 -20.55
C ALA A 802 -9.68 -17.96 -21.89
N LEU A 803 -11.00 -18.15 -21.97
CA LEU A 803 -11.77 -17.90 -23.18
C LEU A 803 -11.88 -16.39 -23.51
N ALA A 804 -12.12 -15.55 -22.50
CA ALA A 804 -12.19 -14.09 -22.67
C ALA A 804 -10.87 -13.53 -23.21
N ALA A 805 -9.74 -13.98 -22.65
CA ALA A 805 -8.42 -13.59 -23.11
C ALA A 805 -8.18 -13.94 -24.60
N LYS A 806 -8.61 -15.13 -25.05
CA LYS A 806 -8.53 -15.52 -26.49
C LYS A 806 -9.41 -14.66 -27.39
N LEU A 807 -10.44 -14.02 -26.83
CA LEU A 807 -11.28 -13.06 -27.54
C LEU A 807 -10.80 -11.61 -27.37
N GLY A 808 -9.67 -11.37 -26.69
CA GLY A 808 -9.17 -10.02 -26.43
C GLY A 808 -10.05 -9.22 -25.47
N MET A 809 -10.70 -9.90 -24.53
CA MET A 809 -11.54 -9.32 -23.48
C MET A 809 -10.99 -9.70 -22.10
N ALA A 810 -11.24 -8.86 -21.11
CA ALA A 810 -11.04 -9.21 -19.71
C ALA A 810 -12.25 -9.95 -19.14
N ALA A 811 -12.03 -10.84 -18.18
CA ALA A 811 -13.07 -11.36 -17.32
C ALA A 811 -12.79 -10.89 -15.89
N GLU A 812 -13.79 -10.30 -15.26
CA GLU A 812 -13.73 -9.79 -13.90
C GLU A 812 -14.65 -10.59 -12.99
N SER A 813 -14.13 -10.98 -11.84
CA SER A 813 -14.90 -11.57 -10.76
C SER A 813 -14.50 -10.92 -9.43
N PRO A 814 -15.43 -10.32 -8.67
CA PRO A 814 -15.12 -9.77 -7.36
C PRO A 814 -14.71 -10.86 -6.37
N PHE A 815 -15.05 -12.12 -6.61
CA PHE A 815 -14.64 -13.24 -5.74
C PHE A 815 -13.15 -13.60 -5.89
N LEU A 816 -12.50 -13.15 -6.97
CA LEU A 816 -11.10 -13.42 -7.26
C LEU A 816 -10.15 -12.30 -6.84
N THR A 817 -10.66 -11.23 -6.23
CA THR A 817 -9.80 -10.23 -5.62
C THR A 817 -9.05 -10.83 -4.44
N SER A 818 -7.83 -10.35 -4.22
CA SER A 818 -7.05 -10.73 -3.04
C SER A 818 -7.82 -10.45 -1.74
N LEU A 819 -8.64 -9.39 -1.72
CA LEU A 819 -9.50 -9.04 -0.59
C LEU A 819 -10.53 -10.14 -0.30
N PHE A 820 -11.30 -10.58 -1.30
CA PHE A 820 -12.35 -11.58 -1.10
C PHE A 820 -11.77 -12.96 -0.79
N ILE A 821 -10.70 -13.36 -1.48
CA ILE A 821 -10.03 -14.64 -1.25
C ILE A 821 -9.54 -14.72 0.20
N ARG A 822 -8.82 -13.70 0.69
CA ARG A 822 -8.34 -13.66 2.07
C ARG A 822 -9.49 -13.65 3.06
N TRP A 823 -10.51 -12.84 2.83
CA TRP A 823 -11.71 -12.83 3.67
C TRP A 823 -12.33 -14.23 3.77
N ALA A 824 -12.57 -14.90 2.64
CA ALA A 824 -13.18 -16.21 2.62
C ALA A 824 -12.31 -17.24 3.38
N LEU A 825 -11.00 -17.26 3.14
CA LEU A 825 -10.08 -18.21 3.78
C LEU A 825 -9.90 -17.97 5.28
N ASP A 826 -9.84 -16.71 5.71
CA ASP A 826 -9.45 -16.34 7.09
C ASP A 826 -10.63 -16.13 8.02
N ARG A 827 -11.80 -15.76 7.48
CA ARG A 827 -12.97 -15.33 8.27
C ARG A 827 -14.09 -16.35 8.27
N THR A 828 -14.13 -17.30 7.34
CA THR A 828 -15.20 -18.30 7.27
C THR A 828 -14.69 -19.72 7.59
N SER A 829 -15.51 -20.51 8.26
CA SER A 829 -15.35 -21.95 8.43
C SER A 829 -16.48 -22.69 7.72
N LYS A 830 -16.39 -24.02 7.65
CA LYS A 830 -17.36 -24.84 6.92
C LYS A 830 -18.79 -24.58 7.42
N ARG A 831 -19.00 -24.38 8.72
CA ARG A 831 -20.36 -24.18 9.27
C ARG A 831 -21.03 -22.90 8.78
N GLU A 832 -20.26 -21.84 8.49
CA GLU A 832 -20.80 -20.59 7.94
C GLU A 832 -20.93 -20.62 6.41
N CYS A 833 -20.32 -21.60 5.76
CA CYS A 833 -20.36 -21.76 4.31
C CYS A 833 -21.32 -22.85 3.86
N VAL A 834 -21.45 -23.95 4.61
CA VAL A 834 -22.16 -25.16 4.18
C VAL A 834 -23.08 -25.65 5.29
N GLY A 835 -24.33 -25.94 4.93
CA GLY A 835 -25.28 -26.54 5.86
C GLY A 835 -26.65 -26.76 5.24
N GLU A 836 -27.57 -27.31 6.03
CA GLU A 836 -28.95 -27.49 5.62
C GLU A 836 -29.76 -26.21 5.80
N ARG A 837 -30.46 -25.81 4.73
CA ARG A 837 -31.40 -24.70 4.71
C ARG A 837 -32.59 -25.04 3.82
N GLU A 838 -33.65 -24.24 3.94
CA GLU A 838 -34.71 -24.26 2.96
C GLU A 838 -34.23 -23.59 1.67
N VAL A 839 -34.29 -24.33 0.56
CA VAL A 839 -33.94 -23.83 -0.77
C VAL A 839 -35.12 -23.97 -1.72
N GLU A 840 -35.19 -23.05 -2.69
CA GLU A 840 -36.18 -23.02 -3.74
C GLU A 840 -35.70 -23.81 -4.96
N LEU A 841 -36.53 -24.72 -5.47
CA LEU A 841 -36.21 -25.48 -6.68
C LEU A 841 -36.47 -24.66 -7.95
N SER A 842 -37.42 -23.74 -7.88
CA SER A 842 -37.88 -22.81 -8.92
C SER A 842 -38.65 -21.67 -8.25
N PRO A 843 -38.68 -20.43 -8.81
CA PRO A 843 -39.41 -19.29 -8.23
C PRO A 843 -40.90 -19.53 -8.01
N THR A 844 -41.47 -20.53 -8.68
CA THR A 844 -42.90 -20.89 -8.63
C THR A 844 -43.17 -22.17 -7.83
N SER A 845 -42.13 -22.81 -7.30
CA SER A 845 -42.22 -24.08 -6.57
C SER A 845 -42.02 -23.91 -5.07
N GLY A 846 -42.46 -24.90 -4.28
CA GLY A 846 -42.25 -24.90 -2.83
C GLY A 846 -40.78 -25.01 -2.42
N ARG A 847 -40.49 -24.61 -1.19
CA ARG A 847 -39.16 -24.76 -0.57
C ARG A 847 -38.95 -26.18 -0.06
N VAL A 848 -37.72 -26.67 -0.21
CA VAL A 848 -37.29 -27.98 0.31
C VAL A 848 -36.09 -27.82 1.21
N ARG A 849 -36.03 -28.60 2.29
CA ARG A 849 -34.83 -28.65 3.13
C ARG A 849 -33.74 -29.44 2.39
N HIS A 850 -32.61 -28.80 2.13
CA HIS A 850 -31.52 -29.37 1.35
C HIS A 850 -30.17 -28.85 1.85
N ALA A 851 -29.12 -29.66 1.73
CA ALA A 851 -27.75 -29.20 1.97
C ALA A 851 -27.35 -28.20 0.87
N THR A 852 -26.79 -27.05 1.25
CA THR A 852 -26.28 -26.09 0.27
C THR A 852 -25.01 -25.44 0.79
N GLY A 853 -24.16 -25.05 -0.16
CA GLY A 853 -23.04 -24.16 0.08
C GLY A 853 -23.42 -22.68 0.07
N LYS A 854 -22.42 -21.85 0.32
CA LYS A 854 -22.43 -20.39 0.27
C LYS A 854 -23.41 -19.73 1.24
N LEU A 855 -23.66 -20.34 2.39
CA LEU A 855 -24.64 -19.85 3.37
C LEU A 855 -24.40 -18.37 3.72
N CYS A 856 -23.19 -18.00 4.12
CA CYS A 856 -22.82 -16.61 4.41
C CYS A 856 -23.10 -15.64 3.25
N LEU A 857 -22.90 -16.05 1.99
CA LEU A 857 -23.18 -15.22 0.82
C LEU A 857 -24.68 -15.06 0.56
N ARG A 858 -25.46 -16.11 0.80
CA ARG A 858 -26.93 -16.09 0.68
C ARG A 858 -27.56 -15.23 1.77
N ASP A 859 -27.05 -15.36 3.00
CA ASP A 859 -27.44 -14.53 4.14
C ASP A 859 -26.95 -13.09 3.97
N ALA A 860 -25.85 -12.87 3.24
CA ALA A 860 -25.35 -11.53 2.94
C ALA A 860 -26.27 -10.76 2.01
N PHE A 861 -26.91 -11.41 1.02
CA PHE A 861 -27.79 -10.76 0.04
C PHE A 861 -29.16 -11.44 -0.06
N PRO A 862 -29.94 -11.51 1.03
CA PRO A 862 -31.24 -12.19 1.06
C PRO A 862 -32.28 -11.54 0.15
N GLU A 863 -32.08 -10.28 -0.23
CA GLU A 863 -32.92 -9.52 -1.16
C GLU A 863 -32.80 -9.99 -2.62
N SER A 864 -31.76 -10.76 -2.95
CA SER A 864 -31.57 -11.28 -4.31
C SER A 864 -32.64 -12.31 -4.66
N PRO A 865 -33.28 -12.25 -5.86
CA PRO A 865 -34.30 -13.21 -6.28
C PRO A 865 -33.84 -14.66 -6.29
N SER A 866 -32.53 -14.89 -6.41
CA SER A 866 -31.91 -16.21 -6.42
C SER A 866 -31.14 -16.53 -5.13
N ALA A 867 -31.24 -15.73 -4.07
CA ALA A 867 -30.47 -15.91 -2.83
C ALA A 867 -30.62 -17.32 -2.26
N TRP A 868 -31.83 -17.90 -2.31
CA TRP A 868 -32.13 -19.22 -1.75
C TRP A 868 -32.45 -20.29 -2.81
N ARG A 869 -32.08 -20.09 -4.08
CA ARG A 869 -32.25 -21.14 -5.11
C ARG A 869 -31.32 -22.34 -4.89
N ARG A 870 -31.73 -23.52 -5.36
CA ARG A 870 -30.84 -24.70 -5.47
C ARG A 870 -29.65 -24.36 -6.37
N LYS A 871 -28.44 -24.75 -5.94
CA LYS A 871 -27.21 -24.59 -6.72
C LYS A 871 -27.12 -25.72 -7.74
N ASP A 872 -27.12 -25.36 -9.01
CA ASP A 872 -26.91 -26.25 -10.14
C ASP A 872 -25.60 -25.87 -10.87
N PRO A 873 -24.85 -26.83 -11.42
CA PRO A 873 -23.67 -26.56 -12.25
C PRO A 873 -24.05 -25.93 -13.60
N ILE A 874 -23.10 -25.26 -14.24
CA ILE A 874 -23.31 -24.49 -15.49
C ILE A 874 -23.98 -25.33 -16.58
N GLN A 875 -23.61 -26.61 -16.73
CA GLN A 875 -24.24 -27.45 -17.73
C GLN A 875 -25.76 -27.57 -17.52
N LEU A 876 -26.22 -27.78 -16.28
CA LEU A 876 -27.66 -27.86 -15.94
C LEU A 876 -28.34 -26.48 -15.99
N GLY A 877 -27.63 -25.44 -15.57
CA GLY A 877 -28.13 -24.07 -15.61
C GLY A 877 -28.40 -23.61 -17.04
N SER A 878 -27.46 -23.87 -17.95
CA SER A 878 -27.57 -23.54 -19.37
C SER A 878 -28.36 -24.56 -20.19
N GLY A 879 -28.50 -25.80 -19.75
CA GLY A 879 -29.12 -26.87 -20.55
C GLY A 879 -28.14 -27.62 -21.46
N SER A 880 -26.83 -27.40 -21.33
CA SER A 880 -25.81 -28.09 -22.15
C SER A 880 -25.55 -29.54 -21.71
N GLU A 881 -26.17 -30.01 -20.62
CA GLU A 881 -26.12 -31.42 -20.21
C GLU A 881 -26.73 -32.39 -21.23
N GLY A 882 -27.48 -31.90 -22.22
CA GLY A 882 -28.03 -32.70 -23.32
C GLY A 882 -27.01 -33.12 -24.39
N LEU A 883 -25.81 -32.52 -24.41
CA LEU A 883 -24.78 -32.82 -25.41
C LEU A 883 -24.35 -34.30 -25.48
N PRO A 884 -24.12 -35.02 -24.37
CA PRO A 884 -23.82 -36.45 -24.40
C PRO A 884 -24.90 -37.28 -25.09
N ALA A 885 -26.18 -37.01 -24.79
CA ALA A 885 -27.30 -37.71 -25.41
C ALA A 885 -27.40 -37.41 -26.92
N LEU A 886 -27.16 -36.15 -27.31
CA LEU A 886 -27.12 -35.76 -28.71
C LEU A 886 -26.00 -36.48 -29.48
N LEU A 887 -24.78 -36.49 -28.94
CA LEU A 887 -23.64 -37.16 -29.56
C LEU A 887 -23.83 -38.68 -29.61
N GLN A 888 -24.36 -39.28 -28.56
CA GLN A 888 -24.71 -40.70 -28.54
C GLN A 888 -25.75 -41.06 -29.61
N SER A 889 -26.70 -40.16 -29.91
CA SER A 889 -27.68 -40.38 -30.98
C SER A 889 -27.11 -40.26 -32.40
N ARG A 890 -25.93 -39.62 -32.55
CA ARG A 890 -25.24 -39.41 -33.84
C ARG A 890 -24.25 -40.50 -34.18
N THR A 891 -23.78 -41.24 -33.18
CA THR A 891 -22.75 -42.25 -33.33
C THR A 891 -23.34 -43.64 -33.12
N SER A 892 -23.27 -44.50 -34.13
CA SER A 892 -23.70 -45.90 -33.98
C SER A 892 -22.73 -46.67 -33.07
N GLU A 893 -23.20 -47.71 -32.37
CA GLU A 893 -22.34 -48.53 -31.49
C GLU A 893 -21.18 -49.17 -32.25
N ALA A 894 -21.42 -49.63 -33.48
CA ALA A 894 -20.39 -50.21 -34.35
C ALA A 894 -19.32 -49.18 -34.77
N GLU A 895 -19.74 -47.95 -35.06
CA GLU A 895 -18.84 -46.85 -35.40
C GLU A 895 -18.01 -46.41 -34.18
N PHE A 896 -18.65 -46.28 -33.01
CA PHE A 896 -17.97 -45.94 -31.78
C PHE A 896 -16.89 -46.97 -31.43
N GLU A 897 -17.21 -48.26 -31.43
CA GLU A 897 -16.24 -49.31 -31.11
C GLU A 897 -15.08 -49.37 -32.14
N ALA A 898 -15.36 -49.15 -33.42
CA ALA A 898 -14.32 -49.07 -34.45
C ALA A 898 -13.38 -47.86 -34.24
N SER A 899 -13.93 -46.67 -33.96
CA SER A 899 -13.13 -45.47 -33.71
C SER A 899 -12.40 -45.53 -32.37
N ARG A 900 -13.00 -46.12 -31.33
CA ARG A 900 -12.38 -46.38 -30.03
C ARG A 900 -11.18 -47.32 -30.15
N ALA A 901 -11.32 -48.42 -30.90
CA ALA A 901 -10.21 -49.33 -31.17
C ALA A 901 -9.07 -48.63 -31.94
N ARG A 902 -9.43 -47.73 -32.87
CA ARG A 902 -8.45 -46.92 -33.63
C ARG A 902 -7.70 -45.93 -32.74
N ALA A 903 -8.42 -45.14 -31.94
CA ALA A 903 -7.82 -44.17 -31.01
C ALA A 903 -6.87 -44.85 -30.01
N LEU A 904 -7.22 -46.05 -29.52
CA LEU A 904 -6.35 -46.82 -28.65
C LEU A 904 -5.09 -47.32 -29.38
N LYS A 905 -5.23 -47.81 -30.61
CA LYS A 905 -4.13 -48.38 -31.40
C LYS A 905 -3.17 -47.34 -31.96
N GLU A 906 -3.70 -46.26 -32.54
CA GLU A 906 -2.93 -45.25 -33.26
C GLU A 906 -2.45 -44.14 -32.31
N ASP A 907 -3.31 -43.70 -31.40
CA ASP A 907 -3.03 -42.55 -30.54
C ASP A 907 -2.71 -42.94 -29.11
N GLY A 908 -2.93 -44.18 -28.67
CA GLY A 908 -2.79 -44.58 -27.28
C GLY A 908 -3.79 -43.89 -26.35
N VAL A 909 -4.98 -43.52 -26.86
CA VAL A 909 -6.05 -42.87 -26.09
C VAL A 909 -7.21 -43.83 -25.86
N ARG A 910 -7.62 -43.97 -24.60
CA ARG A 910 -8.82 -44.70 -24.21
C ARG A 910 -10.02 -43.75 -24.15
N LEU A 911 -11.01 -44.01 -25.01
CA LEU A 911 -12.27 -43.29 -25.07
C LEU A 911 -13.36 -44.05 -24.29
N ARG A 912 -14.25 -43.29 -23.64
CA ARG A 912 -15.29 -43.81 -22.72
C ARG A 912 -16.65 -43.95 -23.40
N ASP A 913 -17.00 -42.97 -24.21
CA ASP A 913 -18.32 -42.79 -24.81
C ASP A 913 -18.25 -41.93 -26.09
N ALA A 914 -19.37 -41.79 -26.80
CA ALA A 914 -19.47 -41.00 -28.02
C ALA A 914 -19.10 -39.52 -27.82
N GLU A 915 -19.33 -38.97 -26.62
CA GLU A 915 -18.93 -37.60 -26.27
C GLU A 915 -17.40 -37.46 -26.28
N SER A 916 -16.71 -38.35 -25.55
CA SER A 916 -15.25 -38.37 -25.51
C SER A 916 -14.63 -38.61 -26.90
N LEU A 917 -15.26 -39.41 -27.76
CA LEU A 917 -14.83 -39.61 -29.14
C LEU A 917 -14.87 -38.31 -29.93
N TYR A 918 -16.03 -37.63 -29.96
CA TYR A 918 -16.19 -36.40 -30.72
C TYR A 918 -15.19 -35.32 -30.26
N TYR A 919 -15.06 -35.09 -28.95
CA TYR A 919 -14.11 -34.10 -28.45
C TYR A 919 -12.65 -34.48 -28.71
N PHE A 920 -12.31 -35.77 -28.63
CA PHE A 920 -10.98 -36.24 -28.97
C PHE A 920 -10.66 -36.04 -30.47
N GLU A 921 -11.60 -36.27 -31.38
CA GLU A 921 -11.39 -36.02 -32.80
C GLU A 921 -11.17 -34.54 -33.10
N VAL A 922 -11.96 -33.66 -32.47
CA VAL A 922 -11.77 -32.20 -32.55
C VAL A 922 -10.40 -31.80 -31.99
N PHE A 923 -9.99 -32.38 -30.87
CA PHE A 923 -8.69 -32.15 -30.26
C PHE A 923 -7.54 -32.63 -31.12
N LYS A 924 -7.63 -33.84 -31.70
CA LYS A 924 -6.64 -34.37 -32.63
C LYS A 924 -6.53 -33.52 -33.89
N SER A 925 -7.64 -32.99 -34.39
CA SER A 925 -7.63 -32.05 -35.51
C SER A 925 -6.98 -30.70 -35.16
N ALA A 926 -7.15 -30.22 -33.92
CA ALA A 926 -6.53 -28.98 -33.45
C ALA A 926 -5.04 -29.16 -33.14
N PHE A 927 -4.65 -30.34 -32.67
CA PHE A 927 -3.32 -30.68 -32.16
C PHE A 927 -2.85 -32.03 -32.74
N PRO A 928 -2.52 -32.11 -34.04
CA PRO A 928 -2.21 -33.39 -34.71
C PRO A 928 -0.94 -34.07 -34.16
N GLY A 929 -0.03 -33.33 -33.53
CA GLY A 929 1.16 -33.86 -32.84
C GLY A 929 1.00 -33.99 -31.33
N GLY A 930 -0.21 -33.76 -30.80
CA GLY A 930 -0.45 -33.53 -29.38
C GLY A 930 -0.18 -32.09 -28.94
N LEU A 931 -0.43 -31.80 -27.66
CA LEU A 931 -0.21 -30.48 -27.07
C LEU A 931 1.27 -30.04 -27.12
N PRO A 932 1.57 -28.82 -27.62
CA PRO A 932 2.92 -28.29 -27.63
C PRO A 932 3.49 -28.17 -26.21
N GLY A 933 4.70 -28.67 -25.99
CA GLY A 933 5.41 -28.52 -24.71
C GLY A 933 4.84 -29.34 -23.55
N VAL A 934 3.84 -30.19 -23.78
CA VAL A 934 3.28 -31.08 -22.75
C VAL A 934 3.74 -32.51 -23.02
N GLU A 935 4.48 -33.09 -22.08
CA GLU A 935 4.99 -34.46 -22.22
C GLU A 935 3.85 -35.48 -22.25
N ARG A 936 3.99 -36.42 -23.18
CA ARG A 936 3.06 -37.53 -23.38
C ARG A 936 3.81 -38.86 -23.47
N PRO A 937 4.36 -39.35 -22.34
CA PRO A 937 5.14 -40.59 -22.32
C PRO A 937 4.30 -41.84 -22.63
N GLY A 938 2.96 -41.72 -22.63
CA GLY A 938 2.03 -42.79 -22.98
C GLY A 938 1.29 -43.37 -21.78
N ALA A 939 0.14 -44.00 -22.03
CA ALA A 939 -0.66 -44.62 -20.99
C ALA A 939 0.13 -45.78 -20.33
N GLY A 940 0.29 -45.72 -19.00
CA GLY A 940 1.06 -46.71 -18.22
C GLY A 940 2.46 -46.24 -17.80
N ALA A 941 2.94 -45.10 -18.31
CA ALA A 941 4.15 -44.47 -17.78
C ALA A 941 3.92 -43.88 -16.37
N PRO A 942 4.91 -43.92 -15.46
CA PRO A 942 4.80 -43.32 -14.13
C PRO A 942 4.41 -41.84 -14.21
N GLY A 943 3.38 -41.44 -13.46
CA GLY A 943 2.88 -40.06 -13.44
C GLY A 943 2.03 -39.65 -14.66
N ALA A 944 1.83 -40.53 -15.65
CA ALA A 944 0.98 -40.24 -16.80
C ALA A 944 -0.47 -40.67 -16.60
N CYS A 945 -1.39 -39.99 -17.27
CA CYS A 945 -2.80 -40.35 -17.28
C CYS A 945 -3.02 -41.74 -17.91
N VAL A 946 -3.76 -42.61 -17.24
CA VAL A 946 -4.09 -43.96 -17.72
C VAL A 946 -4.97 -43.98 -18.96
N ALA A 947 -5.66 -42.89 -19.28
CA ALA A 947 -6.53 -42.80 -20.44
C ALA A 947 -5.87 -42.15 -21.65
N CYS A 948 -5.23 -40.99 -21.49
CA CYS A 948 -4.67 -40.24 -22.62
C CYS A 948 -3.14 -40.24 -22.69
N GLY A 949 -2.44 -40.70 -21.64
CA GLY A 949 -0.98 -40.79 -21.61
C GLY A 949 -0.22 -39.47 -21.45
N TYR A 950 -0.91 -38.35 -21.23
CA TYR A 950 -0.27 -37.07 -20.87
C TYR A 950 0.22 -37.10 -19.42
N LEU A 951 1.38 -36.49 -19.17
CA LEU A 951 1.93 -36.38 -17.82
C LEU A 951 1.00 -35.55 -16.93
N LEU A 952 0.68 -36.06 -15.74
CA LEU A 952 -0.10 -35.33 -14.76
C LEU A 952 0.81 -34.33 -14.02
N PRO A 953 0.35 -33.10 -13.76
CA PRO A 953 1.11 -32.16 -12.95
C PRO A 953 1.48 -32.75 -11.58
N PRO A 954 2.67 -32.42 -11.02
CA PRO A 954 3.04 -32.83 -9.67
C PRO A 954 1.98 -32.40 -8.65
N GLY A 955 1.53 -33.34 -7.80
CA GLY A 955 0.48 -33.06 -6.81
C GLY A 955 -0.96 -33.02 -7.36
N ALA A 956 -1.19 -33.37 -8.63
CA ALA A 956 -2.54 -33.42 -9.19
C ALA A 956 -3.43 -34.45 -8.46
N ASN A 957 -4.65 -34.04 -8.13
CA ASN A 957 -5.68 -34.83 -7.43
C ASN A 957 -6.27 -35.95 -8.30
N ASN A 958 -5.49 -36.89 -8.80
CA ASN A 958 -6.00 -38.06 -9.54
C ASN A 958 -7.01 -37.74 -10.68
N PHE A 959 -6.92 -36.54 -11.26
CA PHE A 959 -7.77 -36.02 -12.33
C PHE A 959 -6.91 -35.58 -13.51
N CYS A 960 -7.31 -35.92 -14.74
CA CYS A 960 -6.60 -35.47 -15.93
C CYS A 960 -7.26 -34.23 -16.53
N ARG A 961 -6.58 -33.07 -16.47
CA ARG A 961 -7.06 -31.81 -17.08
C ARG A 961 -7.18 -31.86 -18.62
N VAL A 962 -6.52 -32.82 -19.28
CA VAL A 962 -6.54 -32.95 -20.75
C VAL A 962 -7.73 -33.77 -21.24
N CYS A 963 -8.12 -34.84 -20.54
CA CYS A 963 -9.18 -35.77 -21.02
C CYS A 963 -10.35 -35.99 -20.04
N GLY A 964 -10.29 -35.37 -18.86
CA GLY A 964 -11.30 -35.50 -17.81
C GLY A 964 -11.35 -36.87 -17.14
N GLU A 965 -10.33 -37.73 -17.31
CA GLU A 965 -10.30 -39.04 -16.64
C GLU A 965 -10.18 -38.89 -15.12
N TRP A 966 -11.01 -39.65 -14.40
CA TRP A 966 -10.93 -39.86 -12.96
C TRP A 966 -11.29 -41.32 -12.62
N PRO A 967 -10.45 -42.05 -11.86
CA PRO A 967 -9.10 -41.70 -11.45
C PRO A 967 -8.12 -41.72 -12.64
N ALA A 968 -7.29 -40.69 -12.76
CA ALA A 968 -6.31 -40.53 -13.83
C ALA A 968 -5.02 -41.34 -13.60
N THR A 969 -4.71 -41.74 -12.37
CA THR A 969 -3.66 -42.70 -12.04
C THR A 969 -4.28 -44.08 -11.78
N GLY A 970 -3.62 -45.14 -12.26
CA GLY A 970 -4.12 -46.50 -12.06
C GLY A 970 -4.21 -46.83 -10.58
N SER A 971 -5.26 -47.52 -10.15
CA SER A 971 -5.41 -48.00 -8.78
C SER A 971 -4.33 -49.04 -8.47
N GLY A 972 -3.24 -48.61 -7.83
CA GLY A 972 -2.17 -49.48 -7.37
C GLY A 972 -1.46 -48.94 -6.13
N GLY A 973 -1.73 -49.58 -4.98
CA GLY A 973 -0.85 -49.64 -3.80
C GLY A 973 -1.08 -48.59 -2.75
#